data_AF-A0A1Z5TDT9-F1
#
_entry.id   AF-A0A1Z5TDT9-F1
#
_cell.length_a   1.000
_cell.length_b   1.000
_cell.length_c   1.000
_cell.angle_alpha   90.00
_cell.angle_beta   90.00
_cell.angle_gamma   90.00
#
_symmetry.space_group_name_H-M   'P 1'
#
loop_
_entity.id
_entity.type
_entity.pdbx_description
1 polymer ?
#
loop_
_entity_poly.entity_id
_entity_poly.type
_entity_poly.pdbx_seq_one_letter_code
_entity_poly.pdbx_strand_id
1 'polypeptide(L)'
;MEPDDTSTESGTTVDSAYESGSEKGIVYEDNAAFGHLHGLRDAVTHGQVTRETTLIPLYQYDGHKCDNTLLKNLTGIVEPKVPCQVESIHTQGVKSLCKFRLTYNKLLFAPTVRLECEILGKPPSKPLPTLVLEWHFNDYDGNDSGIRDFGVDHRGNVVQFRAGRLTSSGFGRIRKLLSEMGDEQRQVVKRLALFCFEEGIRLFRFKLDKSGLTARDKLELDKIHDRLPGGKPKMLLPSIRRREYAAFPAGHDNVPIYGLEKQHEIGAMMRTTPPFPMVHLPAPDAFATLNEAAAELSMASTITERERNESFRLWSSPESAHQATLYAVDELPILGIKFGDFKSLQQADKFTLPDRLYADVFFSLPDGYSTAVSKEEKDEAYKQLVDFMEWNAEQLKVIEGIRKAPDGMLVVLGPAGTGKTSLQEALAIYFWRLGYHVLALAPANSNADHLTRLMLKKAVKGLRCHRLYPSSRDLGLDKMDKGQAEFRRVGHQNGNATGSHEFFFLLARLEEHKNEKTTARDCGVEQAVYDEALKGKLSLMKCLTTLDADEDDYIREVDEVDVWKVVRDGIHELRDIQKHNEEVQRSNAKLQPGDKDLQPLKKLSPAKKAKMDKAYGWCKGHIVSKTRFMITTTGNARAAELLERFGRDMDGHNTCKGMIVFVDEACKDQEVNVWAPIVCEAWADKVKGVVLQLKPTNTNAKTEAGKPEFNPYSDRWDLSLPTRLVRQGFPYVALKTQMRMHKDLASFVSRSFYEGTLANGIGTDITLEEREPGLQKVLTRTIADQITDPATAKKYLEDESEAKARQHWIELSEDDIGDVSSYGHSVCYEAFADVFFDSIFPGLHEHFGDKLEANVMKHYWNMKASEVARKSRLATTELPKIITIDASQGQESLMTIIDGSIKYRDRLGFMVEEGRCNVALSRATGVRWVIGGPISSRSGRNQGRAARSYFPKLYDELEAKGMVHRFAMQGGESG
;
A
#
# COMPACT_ATOMS: atom_id res chain seq x y z
N MET A 1 -42.71 -31.79 14.40
CA MET A 1 -41.83 -31.87 13.22
C MET A 1 -41.39 -30.46 12.96
N GLU A 2 -40.11 -30.23 13.27
CA GLU A 2 -39.42 -28.94 13.30
C GLU A 2 -39.31 -28.31 11.91
N PRO A 3 -39.30 -26.97 11.84
CA PRO A 3 -38.68 -26.24 10.74
C PRO A 3 -37.35 -25.59 11.16
N ASP A 4 -36.43 -25.57 10.21
CA ASP A 4 -35.09 -24.97 10.25
C ASP A 4 -35.10 -23.46 10.55
N ASP A 5 -34.37 -23.07 11.60
CA ASP A 5 -33.83 -21.74 11.89
C ASP A 5 -32.30 -21.87 11.91
N THR A 6 -31.58 -21.13 11.08
CA THR A 6 -30.15 -20.83 11.35
C THR A 6 -29.81 -19.38 11.04
N SER A 7 -29.79 -18.60 12.11
CA SER A 7 -29.11 -17.32 12.23
C SER A 7 -27.62 -17.51 12.56
N THR A 8 -26.81 -16.64 11.96
CA THR A 8 -25.48 -16.13 12.34
C THR A 8 -24.94 -16.44 13.74
N GLU A 9 -23.68 -16.88 13.82
CA GLU A 9 -22.71 -16.37 14.80
C GLU A 9 -21.27 -16.53 14.31
N SER A 10 -20.48 -15.49 14.56
CA SER A 10 -19.07 -15.33 14.28
C SER A 10 -18.19 -16.17 15.20
N GLY A 11 -17.27 -16.93 14.63
CA GLY A 11 -16.15 -17.54 15.35
C GLY A 11 -14.98 -17.73 14.40
N THR A 12 -13.95 -16.91 14.55
CA THR A 12 -12.69 -17.04 13.83
C THR A 12 -12.02 -18.35 14.26
N THR A 13 -12.22 -19.43 13.52
CA THR A 13 -11.46 -20.67 13.68
C THR A 13 -10.03 -20.44 13.19
N VAL A 14 -9.11 -20.18 14.13
CA VAL A 14 -7.67 -20.25 13.88
C VAL A 14 -7.22 -21.67 14.19
N ASP A 15 -7.39 -22.59 13.23
CA ASP A 15 -6.80 -23.93 13.28
C ASP A 15 -6.49 -24.46 11.87
N SER A 16 -5.60 -23.77 11.16
CA SER A 16 -5.02 -24.30 9.91
C SER A 16 -3.49 -24.41 9.96
N ALA A 17 -2.88 -24.41 11.16
CA ALA A 17 -1.45 -24.67 11.31
C ALA A 17 -1.07 -26.17 11.23
N TYR A 18 -2.04 -27.05 10.95
CA TYR A 18 -1.89 -28.51 11.01
C TYR A 18 -2.20 -29.27 9.72
N GLU A 19 -2.24 -28.59 8.57
CA GLU A 19 -2.34 -29.28 7.28
C GLU A 19 -1.23 -28.86 6.31
N SER A 20 -0.20 -29.68 6.21
CA SER A 20 0.35 -30.25 4.97
C SER A 20 1.84 -30.60 5.10
N GLY A 21 2.17 -31.89 4.96
CA GLY A 21 3.54 -32.37 4.92
C GLY A 21 3.58 -33.90 4.84
N SER A 22 3.75 -34.41 3.63
CA SER A 22 3.60 -35.82 3.27
C SER A 22 4.69 -36.77 3.80
N GLU A 23 4.28 -37.82 4.51
CA GLU A 23 4.90 -39.15 4.40
C GLU A 23 3.79 -40.17 4.08
N LYS A 24 3.81 -40.67 2.84
CA LYS A 24 2.89 -41.70 2.37
C LYS A 24 3.17 -43.00 3.12
N GLY A 25 2.26 -43.36 4.03
CA GLY A 25 2.13 -44.70 4.55
C GLY A 25 2.30 -44.76 6.07
N ILE A 26 1.24 -44.39 6.80
CA ILE A 26 0.61 -45.06 7.95
C ILE A 26 -0.54 -44.13 8.35
N VAL A 27 -1.67 -44.25 7.66
CA VAL A 27 -2.95 -43.67 8.09
C VAL A 27 -3.65 -44.76 8.88
N TYR A 28 -3.51 -44.74 10.19
CA TYR A 28 -4.47 -45.32 11.12
C TYR A 28 -4.51 -44.45 12.39
N GLU A 29 -5.65 -43.78 12.56
CA GLU A 29 -6.21 -43.26 13.82
C GLU A 29 -5.44 -42.14 14.54
N ASP A 30 -5.70 -40.91 14.10
CA ASP A 30 -5.38 -39.66 14.82
C ASP A 30 -6.28 -39.42 16.07
N ASN A 31 -6.75 -40.50 16.71
CA ASN A 31 -7.51 -40.45 17.97
C ASN A 31 -6.60 -40.55 19.22
N ALA A 32 -5.30 -40.86 19.06
CA ALA A 32 -4.39 -41.04 20.18
C ALA A 32 -3.96 -39.72 20.87
N ALA A 33 -3.90 -38.61 20.12
CA ALA A 33 -3.51 -37.30 20.66
C ALA A 33 -4.61 -36.62 21.49
N PHE A 34 -5.88 -37.03 21.36
CA PHE A 34 -7.00 -36.45 22.12
C PHE A 34 -7.76 -37.48 22.98
N GLY A 35 -7.49 -38.79 22.82
CA GLY A 35 -8.16 -39.85 23.58
C GLY A 35 -8.01 -39.75 25.11
N HIS A 36 -6.99 -39.06 25.60
CA HIS A 36 -6.75 -38.82 27.03
C HIS A 36 -7.48 -37.58 27.59
N LEU A 37 -8.11 -36.78 26.72
CA LEU A 37 -8.86 -35.57 27.09
C LEU A 37 -10.36 -35.85 27.30
N HIS A 38 -10.87 -37.02 26.92
CA HIS A 38 -12.28 -37.40 27.07
C HIS A 38 -12.81 -37.38 28.52
N GLY A 39 -11.93 -37.46 29.52
CA GLY A 39 -12.25 -37.36 30.95
C GLY A 39 -11.99 -35.98 31.56
N LEU A 40 -11.48 -35.02 30.80
CA LEU A 40 -11.23 -33.65 31.23
C LEU A 40 -12.40 -32.75 30.81
N ARG A 41 -12.70 -31.73 31.62
CA ARG A 41 -13.68 -30.70 31.31
C ARG A 41 -12.95 -29.42 30.92
N ASP A 42 -13.50 -28.71 29.95
CA ASP A 42 -13.07 -27.36 29.59
C ASP A 42 -13.17 -26.45 30.83
N ALA A 43 -12.10 -25.73 31.15
CA ALA A 43 -12.05 -24.93 32.37
C ALA A 43 -12.85 -23.62 32.29
N VAL A 44 -13.22 -23.17 31.09
CA VAL A 44 -14.02 -21.96 30.84
C VAL A 44 -15.48 -22.28 30.56
N THR A 45 -15.75 -23.29 29.72
CA THR A 45 -17.13 -23.68 29.39
C THR A 45 -17.70 -24.74 30.33
N HIS A 46 -16.85 -25.39 31.14
CA HIS A 46 -17.21 -26.53 31.99
C HIS A 46 -17.80 -27.74 31.22
N GLY A 47 -17.69 -27.72 29.89
CA GLY A 47 -18.15 -28.74 28.96
C GLY A 47 -17.12 -29.84 28.70
N GLN A 48 -17.47 -30.82 27.86
CA GLN A 48 -16.54 -31.88 27.45
C GLN A 48 -15.49 -31.30 26.49
N VAL A 49 -14.22 -31.70 26.64
CA VAL A 49 -13.16 -31.26 25.70
C VAL A 49 -13.48 -31.77 24.30
N THR A 50 -13.64 -30.87 23.34
CA THR A 50 -13.91 -31.14 21.92
C THR A 50 -12.72 -30.72 21.04
N ARG A 51 -12.83 -30.92 19.72
CA ARG A 51 -11.85 -30.40 18.74
C ARG A 51 -11.85 -28.86 18.66
N GLU A 52 -12.87 -28.20 19.20
CA GLU A 52 -13.00 -26.75 19.28
C GLU A 52 -12.47 -26.19 20.61
N THR A 53 -12.22 -27.06 21.59
CA THR A 53 -11.57 -26.69 22.84
C THR A 53 -10.13 -26.31 22.54
N THR A 54 -9.88 -25.01 22.43
CA THR A 54 -8.50 -24.51 22.42
C THR A 54 -7.84 -24.95 23.73
N LEU A 55 -6.64 -25.54 23.67
CA LEU A 55 -5.88 -26.02 24.84
C LEU A 55 -5.57 -24.92 25.89
N ILE A 56 -6.08 -23.71 25.69
CA ILE A 56 -5.77 -22.50 26.43
C ILE A 56 -7.09 -21.82 26.77
N PRO A 57 -7.87 -22.48 27.64
CA PRO A 57 -8.07 -21.73 28.85
C PRO A 57 -7.65 -22.50 30.10
N LEU A 58 -6.60 -21.93 30.71
CA LEU A 58 -6.40 -21.82 32.15
C LEU A 58 -5.93 -23.06 32.92
N TYR A 59 -4.66 -23.44 32.70
CA TYR A 59 -3.88 -24.14 33.73
C TYR A 59 -3.52 -23.25 34.94
N GLN A 60 -3.83 -21.93 34.90
CA GLN A 60 -3.45 -20.95 35.92
C GLN A 60 -4.62 -20.25 36.66
N TYR A 61 -5.87 -20.59 36.37
CA TYR A 61 -7.02 -20.00 37.09
C TYR A 61 -7.30 -20.78 38.37
N ASP A 62 -6.71 -20.33 39.49
CA ASP A 62 -7.05 -20.81 40.83
C ASP A 62 -8.39 -20.18 41.29
N GLY A 63 -9.47 -20.48 40.57
CA GLY A 63 -10.83 -20.19 41.02
C GLY A 63 -11.26 -21.18 42.09
N HIS A 64 -12.07 -20.77 43.07
CA HIS A 64 -12.57 -21.60 44.19
C HIS A 64 -13.33 -22.89 43.79
N LYS A 65 -13.48 -23.20 42.50
CA LYS A 65 -14.30 -24.30 41.95
C LYS A 65 -13.55 -25.29 41.04
N CYS A 66 -12.26 -25.13 40.73
CA CYS A 66 -11.53 -26.01 39.79
C CYS A 66 -10.08 -26.30 40.24
N ASP A 67 -9.67 -27.58 40.29
CA ASP A 67 -8.28 -27.99 40.57
C ASP A 67 -7.55 -28.33 39.26
N ASN A 68 -6.79 -27.36 38.73
CA ASN A 68 -6.05 -27.51 37.46
C ASN A 68 -4.57 -27.91 37.65
N THR A 69 -4.20 -28.37 38.85
CA THR A 69 -2.80 -28.69 39.23
C THR A 69 -2.15 -29.69 38.29
N LEU A 70 -2.88 -30.74 37.86
CA LEU A 70 -2.36 -31.73 36.93
C LEU A 70 -2.06 -31.14 35.55
N LEU A 71 -2.96 -30.30 35.01
CA LEU A 71 -2.75 -29.67 33.70
C LEU A 71 -1.55 -28.73 33.73
N LYS A 72 -1.40 -27.94 34.81
CA LYS A 72 -0.24 -27.08 35.06
C LYS A 72 1.08 -27.86 35.12
N ASN A 73 1.08 -29.00 35.80
CA ASN A 73 2.25 -29.87 35.86
C ASN A 73 2.56 -30.51 34.49
N LEU A 74 1.54 -30.78 33.66
CA LEU A 74 1.73 -31.34 32.32
C LEU A 74 2.23 -30.31 31.28
N THR A 75 1.94 -29.02 31.48
CA THR A 75 2.30 -27.94 30.55
C THR A 75 3.54 -27.13 30.97
N GLY A 76 4.04 -27.29 32.19
CA GLY A 76 5.17 -26.53 32.74
C GLY A 76 6.18 -27.36 33.55
N ILE A 77 6.93 -26.67 34.41
CA ILE A 77 7.83 -27.32 35.38
C ILE A 77 6.97 -27.90 36.50
N VAL A 78 7.08 -29.20 36.73
CA VAL A 78 6.29 -29.92 37.74
C VAL A 78 6.65 -29.45 39.15
N GLU A 79 5.63 -29.23 39.98
CA GLU A 79 5.78 -29.05 41.42
C GLU A 79 5.21 -30.27 42.17
N PRO A 80 5.81 -30.68 43.30
CA PRO A 80 7.00 -30.08 43.93
C PRO A 80 8.32 -30.53 43.30
N LYS A 81 9.33 -29.66 43.36
CA LYS A 81 10.74 -30.03 43.11
C LYS A 81 11.31 -30.85 44.27
N VAL A 82 11.57 -32.13 44.07
CA VAL A 82 11.92 -33.06 45.15
C VAL A 82 13.43 -33.04 45.42
N PRO A 83 13.89 -32.74 46.65
CA PRO A 83 15.30 -32.87 46.99
C PRO A 83 15.82 -34.27 46.71
N CYS A 84 17.02 -34.39 46.15
CA CYS A 84 17.55 -35.70 45.76
C CYS A 84 19.05 -35.83 45.99
N GLN A 85 19.51 -37.07 46.15
CA GLN A 85 20.93 -37.44 46.07
C GLN A 85 21.19 -38.13 44.73
N VAL A 86 22.21 -37.67 44.01
CA VAL A 86 22.62 -38.28 42.73
C VAL A 86 23.74 -39.29 43.00
N GLU A 87 23.49 -40.58 42.71
CA GLU A 87 24.46 -41.66 42.98
C GLU A 87 25.52 -41.78 41.87
N SER A 88 25.17 -41.44 40.63
CA SER A 88 26.07 -41.49 39.47
C SER A 88 27.10 -40.36 39.40
N ILE A 89 26.93 -39.29 40.21
CA ILE A 89 27.90 -38.21 40.33
C ILE A 89 28.91 -38.59 41.42
N HIS A 90 30.01 -39.24 41.04
CA HIS A 90 31.13 -39.53 41.95
C HIS A 90 31.86 -38.25 42.33
N THR A 91 31.50 -37.67 43.46
CA THR A 91 32.12 -36.43 43.95
C THR A 91 32.38 -36.50 45.44
N GLN A 92 33.60 -36.86 45.82
CA GLN A 92 34.19 -36.24 46.99
C GLN A 92 34.23 -34.71 46.73
N GLY A 93 33.56 -33.92 47.56
CA GLY A 93 33.57 -32.44 47.55
C GLY A 93 32.35 -31.69 46.99
N VAL A 94 31.55 -32.25 46.07
CA VAL A 94 30.40 -31.51 45.47
C VAL A 94 29.12 -31.58 46.33
N LYS A 95 28.97 -32.63 47.15
CA LYS A 95 27.77 -32.84 47.99
C LYS A 95 27.55 -31.76 49.06
N SER A 96 28.60 -31.08 49.52
CA SER A 96 28.50 -30.04 50.56
C SER A 96 28.23 -28.63 50.00
N LEU A 97 28.36 -28.43 48.69
CA LEU A 97 28.32 -27.12 48.04
C LEU A 97 27.23 -26.99 46.96
N CYS A 98 26.38 -28.02 46.79
CA CYS A 98 25.28 -27.98 45.83
C CYS A 98 24.04 -28.70 46.41
N LYS A 99 22.86 -28.10 46.29
CA LYS A 99 21.57 -28.78 46.53
C LYS A 99 20.98 -29.20 45.20
N PHE A 100 20.58 -30.47 45.12
CA PHE A 100 19.96 -31.05 43.95
C PHE A 100 18.46 -31.24 44.21
N ARG A 101 17.63 -30.79 43.26
CA ARG A 101 16.19 -31.07 43.24
C ARG A 101 15.82 -31.69 41.89
N LEU A 102 15.13 -32.82 41.93
CA LEU A 102 14.62 -33.50 40.75
C LEU A 102 13.17 -33.09 40.50
N THR A 103 12.85 -32.80 39.25
CA THR A 103 11.50 -32.54 38.76
C THR A 103 11.38 -32.98 37.30
N TYR A 104 10.27 -32.64 36.65
CA TYR A 104 9.99 -32.91 35.25
C TYR A 104 9.51 -31.63 34.56
N ASN A 105 9.69 -31.53 33.24
CA ASN A 105 9.24 -30.39 32.45
C ASN A 105 8.78 -30.85 31.05
N LYS A 106 8.07 -29.96 30.32
CA LYS A 106 7.69 -30.11 28.91
C LYS A 106 6.88 -31.38 28.61
N LEU A 107 6.16 -31.91 29.61
CA LEU A 107 5.63 -33.28 29.61
C LEU A 107 4.76 -33.63 28.39
N LEU A 108 3.89 -32.74 27.95
CA LEU A 108 3.00 -33.02 26.80
C LEU A 108 3.72 -33.10 25.45
N PHE A 109 4.83 -32.37 25.27
CA PHE A 109 5.42 -32.15 23.94
C PHE A 109 6.83 -32.73 23.81
N ALA A 110 7.65 -32.56 24.84
CA ALA A 110 9.04 -32.95 24.90
C ALA A 110 9.42 -33.31 26.34
N PRO A 111 8.84 -34.36 26.94
CA PRO A 111 9.02 -34.67 28.36
C PRO A 111 10.50 -34.81 28.70
N THR A 112 10.92 -34.12 29.77
CA THR A 112 12.28 -34.22 30.31
C THR A 112 12.28 -34.55 31.80
N VAL A 113 13.30 -35.31 32.21
CA VAL A 113 13.72 -35.34 33.62
C VAL A 113 14.63 -34.15 33.85
N ARG A 114 14.29 -33.29 34.79
CA ARG A 114 14.97 -32.02 35.06
C ARG A 114 15.63 -32.06 36.44
N LEU A 115 16.94 -31.83 36.48
CA LEU A 115 17.70 -31.68 37.72
C LEU A 115 18.13 -30.23 37.91
N GLU A 116 17.59 -29.59 38.95
CA GLU A 116 17.99 -28.26 39.37
C GLU A 116 19.14 -28.34 40.40
N CYS A 117 20.21 -27.62 40.11
CA CYS A 117 21.47 -27.59 40.86
C CYS A 117 21.66 -26.18 41.44
N GLU A 118 21.37 -26.03 42.73
CA GLU A 118 21.56 -24.78 43.48
C GLU A 118 22.95 -24.77 44.12
N ILE A 119 23.83 -23.87 43.68
CA ILE A 119 25.19 -23.74 44.21
C ILE A 119 25.14 -22.99 45.54
N LEU A 120 25.72 -23.58 46.58
CA LEU A 120 25.80 -23.02 47.93
C LEU A 120 27.13 -22.28 48.17
N GLY A 121 27.13 -21.31 49.09
CA GLY A 121 28.33 -20.57 49.53
C GLY A 121 28.03 -19.10 49.88
N LYS A 122 29.05 -18.30 50.20
CA LYS A 122 28.89 -16.84 50.36
C LYS A 122 28.42 -16.26 49.02
N PRO A 123 27.28 -15.56 48.97
CA PRO A 123 26.74 -15.07 47.71
C PRO A 123 27.68 -13.99 47.14
N PRO A 124 27.86 -13.93 45.80
CA PRO A 124 28.33 -12.71 45.15
C PRO A 124 27.38 -11.55 45.49
N SER A 125 27.75 -10.32 45.10
CA SER A 125 26.84 -9.15 45.23
C SER A 125 25.47 -9.35 44.56
N LYS A 126 25.33 -10.39 43.72
CA LYS A 126 24.12 -10.81 43.01
C LYS A 126 23.84 -12.31 43.27
N PRO A 127 22.56 -12.72 43.31
CA PRO A 127 22.18 -14.13 43.48
C PRO A 127 22.71 -14.98 42.31
N LEU A 128 23.27 -16.15 42.64
CA LEU A 128 23.75 -17.11 41.64
C LEU A 128 22.55 -17.77 40.92
N PRO A 129 22.62 -17.95 39.59
CA PRO A 129 21.58 -18.66 38.86
C PRO A 129 21.59 -20.14 39.21
N THR A 130 20.41 -20.76 39.33
CA THR A 130 20.26 -22.22 39.39
C THR A 130 20.72 -22.82 38.07
N LEU A 131 21.62 -23.81 38.12
CA LEU A 131 22.04 -24.57 36.95
C LEU A 131 21.10 -25.75 36.75
N VAL A 132 20.81 -26.09 35.50
CA VAL A 132 19.86 -27.15 35.19
C VAL A 132 20.45 -28.12 34.19
N LEU A 133 20.24 -29.42 34.45
CA LEU A 133 20.52 -30.51 33.52
C LEU A 133 19.21 -31.21 33.17
N GLU A 134 18.97 -31.45 31.88
CA GLU A 134 17.72 -32.04 31.39
C GLU A 134 18.00 -33.28 30.52
N TRP A 135 17.33 -34.38 30.84
CA TRP A 135 17.36 -35.62 30.05
C TRP A 135 16.02 -35.82 29.36
N HIS A 136 16.07 -35.97 28.05
CA HIS A 136 14.91 -36.09 27.19
C HIS A 136 14.39 -37.53 27.15
N PHE A 137 13.07 -37.72 27.20
CA PHE A 137 12.47 -39.04 26.97
C PHE A 137 12.47 -39.46 25.49
N ASN A 138 12.62 -38.50 24.59
CA ASN A 138 12.66 -38.72 23.14
C ASN A 138 14.09 -38.50 22.62
N ASP A 139 14.42 -39.14 21.49
CA ASP A 139 15.69 -38.90 20.80
C ASP A 139 15.58 -37.64 19.93
N TYR A 140 16.27 -36.58 20.33
CA TYR A 140 16.14 -35.26 19.73
C TYR A 140 17.17 -34.97 18.62
N ASP A 141 18.32 -35.65 18.67
CA ASP A 141 19.44 -35.49 17.73
C ASP A 141 19.72 -36.73 16.89
N GLY A 142 18.96 -37.82 17.09
CA GLY A 142 19.09 -39.07 16.34
C GLY A 142 20.33 -39.88 16.72
N ASN A 143 20.97 -39.53 17.85
CA ASN A 143 22.21 -40.14 18.32
C ASN A 143 22.02 -40.82 19.69
N ASP A 144 20.88 -41.50 19.90
CA ASP A 144 20.61 -42.24 21.14
C ASP A 144 20.63 -41.36 22.40
N SER A 145 20.27 -40.07 22.27
CA SER A 145 20.24 -39.10 23.38
C SER A 145 19.09 -39.35 24.35
N GLY A 146 18.00 -39.98 23.90
CA GLY A 146 16.81 -40.26 24.69
C GLY A 146 17.01 -41.23 25.87
N ILE A 147 16.19 -41.04 26.90
CA ILE A 147 16.12 -41.91 28.08
C ILE A 147 15.71 -43.34 27.69
N ARG A 148 16.45 -44.32 28.21
CA ARG A 148 16.20 -45.77 28.15
C ARG A 148 16.01 -46.32 29.56
N ASP A 149 15.24 -47.40 29.67
CA ASP A 149 15.04 -48.14 30.92
C ASP A 149 14.60 -47.25 32.11
N PHE A 150 13.77 -46.25 31.85
CA PHE A 150 13.23 -45.39 32.91
C PHE A 150 12.41 -46.20 33.90
N GLY A 151 12.71 -46.04 35.18
CA GLY A 151 12.02 -46.71 36.26
C GLY A 151 11.96 -45.86 37.51
N VAL A 152 10.80 -45.89 38.16
CA VAL A 152 10.57 -45.38 39.50
C VAL A 152 10.30 -46.58 40.39
N ASP A 153 10.98 -46.69 41.53
CA ASP A 153 10.77 -47.83 42.45
C ASP A 153 9.35 -47.82 43.04
N HIS A 154 8.89 -48.96 43.58
CA HIS A 154 7.52 -49.12 44.08
C HIS A 154 7.13 -48.17 45.24
N ARG A 155 8.11 -47.52 45.87
CA ARG A 155 7.89 -46.50 46.92
C ARG A 155 8.09 -45.07 46.41
N GLY A 156 8.43 -44.91 45.14
CA GLY A 156 8.75 -43.64 44.49
C GLY A 156 9.98 -42.91 45.06
N ASN A 157 10.83 -43.58 45.81
CA ASN A 157 12.02 -43.02 46.46
C ASN A 157 13.26 -43.06 45.56
N VAL A 158 13.25 -43.85 44.49
CA VAL A 158 14.37 -43.94 43.55
C VAL A 158 13.88 -43.76 42.13
N VAL A 159 14.47 -42.81 41.41
CA VAL A 159 14.31 -42.62 39.96
C VAL A 159 15.61 -43.04 39.29
N GLN A 160 15.53 -43.94 38.30
CA GLN A 160 16.70 -44.41 37.57
C GLN A 160 16.41 -44.54 36.08
N PHE A 161 17.44 -44.29 35.26
CA PHE A 161 17.37 -44.43 33.81
C PHE A 161 18.76 -44.44 33.19
N ARG A 162 18.85 -44.86 31.92
CA ARG A 162 20.05 -44.69 31.09
C ARG A 162 19.82 -43.59 30.06
N ALA A 163 20.78 -42.71 29.84
CA ALA A 163 20.65 -41.67 28.82
C ALA A 163 22.02 -41.29 28.23
N GLY A 164 22.01 -40.78 27.00
CA GLY A 164 23.16 -40.22 26.31
C GLY A 164 23.36 -38.74 26.65
N ARG A 165 23.53 -37.91 25.61
CA ARG A 165 23.75 -36.47 25.74
C ARG A 165 22.54 -35.76 26.35
N LEU A 166 22.80 -34.76 27.20
CA LEU A 166 21.79 -33.96 27.91
C LEU A 166 21.82 -32.49 27.47
N THR A 167 20.71 -31.78 27.66
CA THR A 167 20.64 -30.31 27.52
C THR A 167 20.86 -29.61 28.86
N SER A 168 21.15 -28.31 28.83
CA SER A 168 21.43 -27.56 30.05
C SER A 168 21.00 -26.09 29.98
N SER A 169 20.62 -25.56 31.14
CA SER A 169 20.17 -24.18 31.32
C SER A 169 20.94 -23.50 32.45
N GLY A 170 21.12 -22.17 32.34
CA GLY A 170 21.81 -21.35 33.35
C GLY A 170 23.34 -21.26 33.20
N PHE A 171 23.97 -22.17 32.45
CA PHE A 171 25.43 -22.19 32.24
C PHE A 171 25.95 -21.00 31.41
N GLY A 172 25.14 -20.41 30.53
CA GLY A 172 25.49 -19.19 29.81
C GLY A 172 25.53 -17.95 30.73
N ARG A 173 24.57 -17.85 31.67
CA ARG A 173 24.49 -16.77 32.66
C ARG A 173 25.62 -16.87 33.69
N ILE A 174 25.93 -18.07 34.16
CA ILE A 174 26.96 -18.27 35.18
C ILE A 174 28.37 -17.93 34.68
N ARG A 175 28.65 -18.06 33.37
CA ARG A 175 29.93 -17.65 32.76
C ARG A 175 30.30 -16.20 33.06
N LYS A 176 29.31 -15.31 33.12
CA LYS A 176 29.49 -13.88 33.42
C LYS A 176 29.80 -13.60 34.90
N LEU A 177 29.57 -14.58 35.77
CA LEU A 177 29.75 -14.48 37.22
C LEU A 177 30.96 -15.29 37.72
N LEU A 178 31.67 -16.01 36.85
CA LEU A 178 32.81 -16.87 37.22
C LEU A 178 33.96 -16.12 37.92
N SER A 179 34.14 -14.83 37.64
CA SER A 179 35.15 -14.00 38.29
C SER A 179 34.82 -13.67 39.75
N GLU A 180 33.54 -13.73 40.14
CA GLU A 180 33.05 -13.41 41.48
C GLU A 180 32.85 -14.68 42.36
N MET A 181 33.06 -15.87 41.79
CA MET A 181 32.89 -17.16 42.48
C MET A 181 34.18 -17.65 43.14
N GLY A 182 34.05 -18.27 44.32
CA GLY A 182 35.16 -18.96 44.98
C GLY A 182 35.65 -20.20 44.21
N ASP A 183 36.87 -20.66 44.50
CA ASP A 183 37.49 -21.79 43.78
C ASP A 183 36.66 -23.08 43.86
N GLU A 184 36.10 -23.38 45.03
CA GLU A 184 35.27 -24.58 45.21
C GLU A 184 33.97 -24.50 44.39
N GLN A 185 33.33 -23.33 44.34
CA GLN A 185 32.13 -23.10 43.53
C GLN A 185 32.43 -23.22 42.03
N ARG A 186 33.57 -22.68 41.57
CA ARG A 186 34.03 -22.82 40.18
C ARG A 186 34.30 -24.28 39.82
N GLN A 187 34.86 -25.06 40.74
CA GLN A 187 35.06 -26.49 40.52
C GLN A 187 33.73 -27.25 40.40
N VAL A 188 32.72 -26.90 41.20
CA VAL A 188 31.35 -27.46 41.08
C VAL A 188 30.76 -27.15 39.70
N VAL A 189 30.82 -25.89 39.24
CA VAL A 189 30.31 -25.50 37.90
C VAL A 189 31.03 -26.26 36.79
N LYS A 190 32.37 -26.37 36.85
CA LYS A 190 33.16 -27.11 35.85
C LYS A 190 32.77 -28.58 35.80
N ARG A 191 32.56 -29.22 36.96
CA ARG A 191 32.13 -30.63 37.02
C ARG A 191 30.72 -30.83 36.46
N LEU A 192 29.78 -29.94 36.78
CA LEU A 192 28.43 -29.98 36.21
C LEU A 192 28.44 -29.74 34.70
N ALA A 193 29.28 -28.83 34.21
CA ALA A 193 29.43 -28.55 32.79
C ALA A 193 30.02 -29.74 32.02
N LEU A 194 30.91 -30.53 32.64
CA LEU A 194 31.53 -31.70 32.00
C LEU A 194 30.46 -32.70 31.50
N PHE A 195 29.40 -32.93 32.29
CA PHE A 195 28.30 -33.82 31.90
C PHE A 195 27.59 -33.39 30.61
N CYS A 196 27.67 -32.12 30.21
CA CYS A 196 27.07 -31.61 28.97
C CYS A 196 27.90 -31.97 27.72
N PHE A 197 29.17 -32.38 27.89
CA PHE A 197 30.13 -32.64 26.80
C PHE A 197 30.58 -34.10 26.71
N GLU A 198 30.16 -34.95 27.64
CA GLU A 198 30.53 -36.37 27.64
C GLU A 198 29.67 -37.17 26.66
N GLU A 199 30.31 -37.94 25.77
CA GLU A 199 29.63 -38.81 24.81
C GLU A 199 29.39 -40.22 25.38
N GLY A 200 28.25 -40.84 25.02
CA GLY A 200 27.89 -42.22 25.37
C GLY A 200 26.78 -42.38 26.43
N ILE A 201 26.09 -43.52 26.39
CA ILE A 201 24.95 -43.83 27.28
C ILE A 201 25.42 -44.23 28.68
N ARG A 202 24.85 -43.61 29.71
CA ARG A 202 25.22 -43.83 31.13
C ARG A 202 24.01 -44.07 32.02
N LEU A 203 24.21 -44.79 33.12
CA LEU A 203 23.18 -45.01 34.15
C LEU A 203 23.14 -43.82 35.12
N PHE A 204 21.97 -43.21 35.25
CA PHE A 204 21.66 -42.18 36.25
C PHE A 204 20.71 -42.75 37.29
N ARG A 205 20.98 -42.45 38.57
CA ARG A 205 20.18 -42.90 39.69
C ARG A 205 20.07 -41.80 40.74
N PHE A 206 18.84 -41.46 41.07
CA PHE A 206 18.46 -40.37 41.96
C PHE A 206 17.66 -40.93 43.13
N LYS A 207 18.17 -40.71 44.35
CA LYS A 207 17.47 -41.06 45.58
C LYS A 207 16.72 -39.82 46.10
N LEU A 208 15.40 -39.86 46.03
CA LEU A 208 14.51 -38.77 46.41
C LEU A 208 14.30 -38.72 47.92
N ASP A 209 14.38 -37.52 48.50
CA ASP A 209 13.98 -37.25 49.88
C ASP A 209 12.56 -36.66 49.91
N LYS A 210 11.59 -37.51 50.21
CA LYS A 210 10.17 -37.16 50.28
C LYS A 210 9.69 -36.83 51.70
N SER A 211 10.59 -36.73 52.67
CA SER A 211 10.23 -36.53 54.08
C SER A 211 9.50 -35.20 54.32
N GLY A 212 9.83 -34.17 53.55
CA GLY A 212 9.21 -32.84 53.60
C GLY A 212 8.01 -32.61 52.68
N LEU A 213 7.54 -33.62 51.92
CA LEU A 213 6.42 -33.46 50.99
C LEU A 213 5.07 -33.71 51.66
N THR A 214 4.07 -32.89 51.33
CA THR A 214 2.69 -33.07 51.80
C THR A 214 2.02 -34.30 51.15
N ALA A 215 0.88 -34.73 51.69
CA ALA A 215 0.10 -35.82 51.06
C ALA A 215 -0.39 -35.45 49.66
N ARG A 216 -0.73 -34.17 49.44
CA ARG A 216 -1.13 -33.61 48.13
C ARG A 216 0.04 -33.67 47.15
N ASP A 217 1.22 -33.23 47.57
CA ASP A 217 2.44 -33.25 46.77
C ASP A 217 2.81 -34.65 46.26
N LYS A 218 2.70 -35.65 47.15
CA LYS A 218 2.95 -37.05 46.78
C LYS A 218 1.95 -37.55 45.76
N LEU A 219 0.66 -37.22 45.94
CA LEU A 219 -0.40 -37.57 45.00
C LEU A 219 -0.19 -36.93 43.62
N GLU A 220 0.22 -35.66 43.56
CA GLU A 220 0.51 -34.98 42.29
C GLU A 220 1.71 -35.59 41.57
N LEU A 221 2.78 -35.95 42.30
CA LEU A 221 3.92 -36.66 41.72
C LEU A 221 3.52 -38.04 41.17
N ASP A 222 2.68 -38.78 41.89
CA ASP A 222 2.22 -40.10 41.45
C ASP A 222 1.38 -39.98 40.16
N LYS A 223 0.49 -38.97 40.06
CA LYS A 223 -0.25 -38.68 38.82
C LYS A 223 0.65 -38.42 37.60
N ILE A 224 1.83 -37.82 37.81
CA ILE A 224 2.82 -37.58 36.76
C ILE A 224 3.58 -38.87 36.43
N HIS A 225 4.08 -39.59 37.43
CA HIS A 225 4.77 -40.87 37.24
C HIS A 225 3.88 -41.90 36.52
N ASP A 226 2.58 -41.90 36.79
CA ASP A 226 1.61 -42.79 36.14
C ASP A 226 1.50 -42.59 34.62
N ARG A 227 1.90 -41.42 34.12
CA ARG A 227 1.88 -41.07 32.69
C ARG A 227 3.25 -41.21 32.00
N LEU A 228 4.30 -41.53 32.76
CA LEU A 228 5.65 -41.79 32.28
C LEU A 228 5.87 -43.31 32.09
N PRO A 229 6.91 -43.73 31.34
CA PRO A 229 7.23 -45.14 31.15
C PRO A 229 7.29 -45.92 32.48
N GLY A 230 6.50 -46.99 32.60
CA GLY A 230 6.46 -47.83 33.82
C GLY A 230 5.36 -47.49 34.84
N GLY A 231 4.58 -46.43 34.63
CA GLY A 231 3.45 -46.00 35.48
C GLY A 231 2.13 -46.78 35.33
N LYS A 232 1.11 -46.47 36.14
CA LYS A 232 -0.26 -47.04 36.07
C LYS A 232 -1.32 -45.94 36.13
N PRO A 233 -2.04 -45.60 35.04
CA PRO A 233 -2.67 -46.53 34.10
C PRO A 233 -1.97 -46.57 32.73
N LYS A 234 -2.37 -47.52 31.85
CA LYS A 234 -1.72 -47.88 30.56
C LYS A 234 -1.64 -46.77 29.48
N MET A 235 -1.87 -45.50 29.80
CA MET A 235 -1.84 -44.38 28.85
C MET A 235 -0.62 -43.50 29.11
N LEU A 236 0.45 -43.73 28.34
CA LEU A 236 1.62 -42.86 28.32
C LEU A 236 1.28 -41.49 27.70
N LEU A 237 2.10 -40.48 28.00
CA LEU A 237 2.03 -39.18 27.33
C LEU A 237 2.16 -39.36 25.80
N PRO A 238 1.40 -38.59 24.98
CA PRO A 238 1.36 -38.78 23.52
C PRO A 238 2.72 -38.59 22.82
N SER A 239 3.59 -37.77 23.42
CA SER A 239 4.93 -37.47 22.94
C SER A 239 5.93 -38.60 23.18
N ILE A 240 5.65 -39.54 24.08
CA ILE A 240 6.57 -40.63 24.45
C ILE A 240 6.65 -41.65 23.30
N ARG A 241 7.88 -42.01 22.90
CA ARG A 241 8.20 -42.89 21.74
C ARG A 241 7.88 -42.28 20.37
N ARG A 242 7.66 -40.97 20.32
CA ARG A 242 7.60 -40.21 19.06
C ARG A 242 8.88 -39.38 18.92
N ARG A 243 9.11 -38.84 17.73
CA ARG A 243 10.12 -37.80 17.56
C ARG A 243 9.82 -36.64 18.50
N GLU A 244 10.84 -36.06 19.12
CA GLU A 244 10.66 -34.86 19.95
C GLU A 244 9.99 -33.76 19.11
N TYR A 245 8.97 -33.10 19.67
CA TYR A 245 8.16 -32.12 18.94
C TYR A 245 7.48 -32.67 17.66
N ALA A 246 7.16 -33.97 17.59
CA ALA A 246 6.42 -34.56 16.45
C ALA A 246 5.06 -33.90 16.15
N ALA A 247 4.53 -33.11 17.09
CA ALA A 247 3.36 -32.27 16.89
C ALA A 247 3.68 -30.97 16.10
N PHE A 248 4.89 -30.79 15.58
CA PHE A 248 5.29 -29.65 14.76
C PHE A 248 5.75 -30.14 13.38
N PRO A 249 5.56 -29.36 12.29
CA PRO A 249 5.95 -29.75 10.93
C PRO A 249 7.43 -30.15 10.84
N ALA A 250 7.73 -31.13 10.00
CA ALA A 250 9.12 -31.57 9.79
C ALA A 250 9.95 -30.46 9.10
N GLY A 251 10.78 -29.77 9.89
CA GLY A 251 11.78 -28.79 9.42
C GLY A 251 11.82 -27.51 10.26
N HIS A 252 13.01 -27.09 10.72
CA HIS A 252 13.24 -25.81 11.42
C HIS A 252 12.83 -24.59 10.60
N ASP A 253 12.68 -24.78 9.29
CA ASP A 253 12.30 -23.72 8.36
C ASP A 253 10.82 -23.39 8.44
N ASN A 254 9.93 -24.22 8.98
CA ASN A 254 8.48 -23.94 8.89
C ASN A 254 7.82 -23.63 10.24
N VAL A 255 8.60 -23.32 11.28
CA VAL A 255 8.06 -23.09 12.65
C VAL A 255 7.92 -21.58 12.91
N PRO A 256 6.69 -21.03 12.98
CA PRO A 256 6.46 -19.60 13.11
C PRO A 256 6.71 -19.11 14.54
N ILE A 257 7.40 -17.98 14.71
CA ILE A 257 7.42 -17.24 15.99
C ILE A 257 6.28 -16.21 15.97
N TYR A 258 5.39 -16.25 16.96
CA TYR A 258 4.29 -15.30 17.12
C TYR A 258 4.78 -13.97 17.72
N GLY A 259 4.17 -12.84 17.34
CA GLY A 259 4.44 -11.52 17.94
C GLY A 259 5.54 -10.65 17.30
N LEU A 260 6.16 -11.09 16.21
CA LEU A 260 6.95 -10.23 15.32
C LEU A 260 6.12 -9.96 14.06
N GLU A 261 6.03 -8.71 13.60
CA GLU A 261 5.11 -8.26 12.53
C GLU A 261 5.30 -8.91 11.14
N LYS A 262 6.13 -9.95 11.00
CA LYS A 262 6.08 -10.91 9.90
C LYS A 262 6.41 -12.29 10.47
N GLN A 263 5.80 -13.34 9.93
CA GLN A 263 6.16 -14.73 10.18
C GLN A 263 7.64 -14.92 9.82
N HIS A 264 8.53 -14.85 10.82
CA HIS A 264 9.96 -15.13 10.63
C HIS A 264 10.24 -16.53 11.17
N GLU A 265 10.79 -17.35 10.29
CA GLU A 265 11.30 -18.68 10.60
C GLU A 265 12.72 -18.52 11.14
N ILE A 266 13.11 -19.27 12.18
CA ILE A 266 14.45 -19.15 12.78
C ILE A 266 15.56 -19.45 11.76
N GLY A 267 15.32 -20.41 10.87
CA GLY A 267 16.21 -20.69 9.74
C GLY A 267 16.36 -19.51 8.78
N ALA A 268 15.27 -18.79 8.49
CA ALA A 268 15.29 -17.59 7.65
C ALA A 268 16.05 -16.44 8.32
N MET A 269 15.81 -16.18 9.62
CA MET A 269 16.52 -15.15 10.40
C MET A 269 18.04 -15.34 10.41
N MET A 270 18.50 -16.60 10.42
CA MET A 270 19.92 -16.93 10.40
C MET A 270 20.57 -16.87 9.00
N ARG A 271 19.78 -16.91 7.93
CA ARG A 271 20.26 -17.02 6.53
C ARG A 271 19.89 -15.83 5.64
N THR A 272 19.25 -14.78 6.16
CA THR A 272 18.96 -13.56 5.39
C THR A 272 20.25 -12.85 4.97
N THR A 273 20.19 -12.10 3.86
CA THR A 273 21.32 -11.26 3.41
C THR A 273 20.87 -9.80 3.22
N PRO A 274 21.51 -8.82 3.90
CA PRO A 274 22.51 -9.04 4.94
C PRO A 274 21.90 -9.80 6.12
N PRO A 275 22.66 -10.65 6.83
CA PRO A 275 22.18 -11.25 8.06
C PRO A 275 21.78 -10.11 8.99
N PHE A 276 20.64 -10.26 9.70
CA PHE A 276 20.29 -9.29 10.73
C PHE A 276 21.51 -9.08 11.62
N PRO A 277 21.87 -7.82 11.95
CA PRO A 277 23.01 -7.58 12.83
C PRO A 277 22.82 -8.46 14.07
N MET A 278 23.83 -9.28 14.38
CA MET A 278 23.78 -10.33 15.40
C MET A 278 23.42 -9.73 16.77
N VAL A 279 22.14 -9.50 17.03
CA VAL A 279 21.61 -9.29 18.36
C VAL A 279 21.59 -10.67 18.96
N HIS A 280 22.44 -10.89 19.97
CA HIS A 280 22.31 -12.06 20.82
C HIS A 280 20.84 -12.15 21.27
N LEU A 281 20.11 -13.15 20.78
CA LEU A 281 18.86 -13.55 21.43
C LEU A 281 19.24 -13.79 22.89
N PRO A 282 18.65 -13.09 23.86
CA PRO A 282 18.96 -13.28 25.27
C PRO A 282 18.31 -14.58 25.77
N ALA A 283 18.49 -15.68 25.03
CA ALA A 283 18.15 -17.01 25.48
C ALA A 283 19.23 -17.43 26.50
N PRO A 284 18.87 -17.60 27.78
CA PRO A 284 19.82 -17.98 28.82
C PRO A 284 20.24 -19.45 28.78
N ASP A 285 19.63 -20.21 27.87
CA ASP A 285 19.63 -21.66 27.80
C ASP A 285 20.39 -22.15 26.56
N ALA A 286 20.99 -23.33 26.66
CA ALA A 286 21.63 -23.99 25.53
C ALA A 286 20.65 -24.99 24.92
N PHE A 287 20.27 -24.76 23.67
CA PHE A 287 19.49 -25.72 22.87
C PHE A 287 20.44 -26.76 22.27
N ALA A 288 20.07 -28.03 22.28
CA ALA A 288 20.87 -29.07 21.65
C ALA A 288 20.70 -29.12 20.13
N THR A 289 19.54 -28.69 19.60
CA THR A 289 19.32 -28.56 18.15
C THR A 289 18.64 -27.26 17.75
N LEU A 290 18.78 -26.86 16.49
CA LEU A 290 18.03 -25.73 15.91
C LEU A 290 16.52 -25.97 15.88
N ASN A 291 16.09 -27.23 15.74
CA ASN A 291 14.67 -27.59 15.76
C ASN A 291 14.08 -27.40 17.17
N GLU A 292 14.81 -27.82 18.21
CA GLU A 292 14.42 -27.62 19.62
C GLU A 292 14.31 -26.13 19.95
N ALA A 293 15.32 -25.33 19.57
CA ALA A 293 15.27 -23.88 19.73
C ALA A 293 14.05 -23.27 19.03
N ALA A 294 13.71 -23.76 17.83
CA ALA A 294 12.59 -23.25 17.07
C ALA A 294 11.22 -23.60 17.65
N ALA A 295 11.04 -24.85 18.08
CA ALA A 295 9.81 -25.29 18.71
C ALA A 295 9.57 -24.55 20.04
N GLU A 296 10.61 -24.40 20.87
CA GLU A 296 10.49 -23.76 22.18
C GLU A 296 10.22 -22.25 22.09
N LEU A 297 10.93 -21.53 21.22
CA LEU A 297 10.70 -20.09 21.03
C LEU A 297 9.32 -19.80 20.41
N SER A 298 8.91 -20.62 19.45
CA SER A 298 7.57 -20.54 18.85
C SER A 298 6.47 -20.79 19.88
N MET A 299 6.60 -21.83 20.69
CA MET A 299 5.62 -22.18 21.71
C MET A 299 5.58 -21.14 22.83
N ALA A 300 6.73 -20.67 23.30
CA ALA A 300 6.81 -19.62 24.32
C ALA A 300 6.15 -18.32 23.85
N SER A 301 6.40 -17.91 22.60
CA SER A 301 5.76 -16.71 22.03
C SER A 301 4.25 -16.87 21.90
N THR A 302 3.78 -18.03 21.43
CA THR A 302 2.35 -18.34 21.27
C THR A 302 1.63 -18.35 22.62
N ILE A 303 2.24 -18.97 23.65
CA ILE A 303 1.70 -19.01 25.00
C ILE A 303 1.63 -17.60 25.58
N THR A 304 2.72 -16.84 25.50
CA THR A 304 2.79 -15.47 26.03
C THR A 304 1.71 -14.57 25.40
N GLU A 305 1.52 -14.66 24.09
CA GLU A 305 0.50 -13.88 23.38
C GLU A 305 -0.92 -14.29 23.75
N ARG A 306 -1.18 -15.60 23.85
CA ARG A 306 -2.51 -16.09 24.25
C ARG A 306 -2.81 -15.75 25.71
N GLU A 307 -1.85 -15.88 26.63
CA GLU A 307 -1.99 -15.45 28.02
C GLU A 307 -2.24 -13.95 28.15
N ARG A 308 -1.56 -13.13 27.32
CA ARG A 308 -1.82 -11.69 27.23
C ARG A 308 -3.25 -11.40 26.76
N ASN A 309 -3.68 -12.02 25.67
CA ASN A 309 -5.01 -11.79 25.10
C ASN A 309 -6.11 -12.24 26.07
N GLU A 310 -5.90 -13.34 26.77
CA GLU A 310 -6.85 -13.86 27.75
C GLU A 310 -6.87 -13.03 29.04
N SER A 311 -5.71 -12.56 29.52
CA SER A 311 -5.65 -11.59 30.64
C SER A 311 -6.39 -10.31 30.28
N PHE A 312 -6.27 -9.84 29.04
CA PHE A 312 -7.00 -8.68 28.53
C PHE A 312 -8.51 -8.93 28.44
N ARG A 313 -8.92 -10.09 27.92
CA ARG A 313 -10.34 -10.51 27.87
C ARG A 313 -10.96 -10.55 29.27
N LEU A 314 -10.29 -11.20 30.23
CA LEU A 314 -10.74 -11.29 31.63
C LEU A 314 -10.80 -9.92 32.31
N TRP A 315 -9.78 -9.08 32.11
CA TRP A 315 -9.80 -7.70 32.57
C TRP A 315 -10.95 -6.92 31.95
N SER A 316 -11.23 -7.06 30.65
CA SER A 316 -12.36 -6.38 29.99
C SER A 316 -13.75 -6.89 30.37
N SER A 317 -13.83 -8.02 31.10
CA SER A 317 -15.11 -8.64 31.42
C SER A 317 -15.95 -7.82 32.43
N PRO A 318 -17.29 -7.96 32.43
CA PRO A 318 -18.16 -7.27 33.38
C PRO A 318 -17.93 -7.63 34.85
N GLU A 319 -17.23 -8.74 35.13
CA GLU A 319 -16.89 -9.17 36.48
C GLU A 319 -15.71 -8.39 37.09
N SER A 320 -14.95 -7.68 36.25
CA SER A 320 -13.88 -6.77 36.68
C SER A 320 -14.48 -5.44 37.17
N ALA A 321 -13.99 -4.96 38.33
CA ALA A 321 -14.52 -3.79 39.02
C ALA A 321 -14.14 -2.44 38.37
N HIS A 322 -14.41 -2.26 37.08
CA HIS A 322 -14.28 -0.98 36.41
C HIS A 322 -15.37 -0.02 36.88
N GLN A 323 -15.01 1.24 37.08
CA GLN A 323 -15.95 2.29 37.45
C GLN A 323 -15.87 3.40 36.43
N ALA A 324 -17.01 3.86 35.94
CA ALA A 324 -17.08 5.03 35.06
C ALA A 324 -17.95 6.08 35.74
N THR A 325 -17.44 7.30 35.82
CA THR A 325 -18.13 8.46 36.41
C THR A 325 -18.17 9.56 35.37
N LEU A 326 -19.36 10.06 35.09
CA LEU A 326 -19.55 11.21 34.22
C LEU A 326 -19.50 12.49 35.07
N TYR A 327 -18.60 13.40 34.71
CA TYR A 327 -18.44 14.71 35.32
C TYR A 327 -18.93 15.77 34.33
N ALA A 328 -19.60 16.80 34.83
CA ALA A 328 -19.88 18.02 34.08
C ALA A 328 -18.82 19.06 34.46
N VAL A 329 -18.00 19.48 33.51
CA VAL A 329 -17.10 20.61 33.66
C VAL A 329 -17.51 21.65 32.63
N ASP A 330 -18.19 22.68 33.09
CA ASP A 330 -18.89 23.66 32.25
C ASP A 330 -19.86 22.98 31.26
N GLU A 331 -19.74 23.25 29.95
CA GLU A 331 -20.57 22.61 28.90
C GLU A 331 -19.97 21.29 28.37
N LEU A 332 -18.86 20.81 28.93
CA LEU A 332 -18.18 19.60 28.46
C LEU A 332 -18.47 18.41 29.39
N PRO A 333 -19.12 17.35 28.91
CA PRO A 333 -19.22 16.09 29.63
C PRO A 333 -17.86 15.38 29.58
N ILE A 334 -17.26 15.16 30.74
CA ILE A 334 -16.02 14.40 30.89
C ILE A 334 -16.34 13.04 31.50
N LEU A 335 -16.09 11.96 30.75
CA LEU A 335 -16.19 10.61 31.28
C LEU A 335 -14.86 10.20 31.93
N GLY A 336 -14.83 10.15 33.25
CA GLY A 336 -13.72 9.58 34.00
C GLY A 336 -13.90 8.08 34.16
N ILE A 337 -13.00 7.28 33.60
CA ILE A 337 -13.00 5.82 33.77
C ILE A 337 -11.87 5.43 34.72
N LYS A 338 -12.23 4.83 35.85
CA LYS A 338 -11.32 4.16 36.77
C LYS A 338 -11.35 2.67 36.46
N PHE A 339 -10.33 2.20 35.76
CA PHE A 339 -10.19 0.77 35.49
C PHE A 339 -9.89 -0.02 36.77
N GLY A 340 -10.46 -1.21 36.87
CA GLY A 340 -10.16 -2.17 37.93
C GLY A 340 -8.77 -2.77 37.80
N ASP A 341 -8.30 -3.44 38.87
CA ASP A 341 -6.96 -4.02 38.93
C ASP A 341 -6.74 -5.09 37.84
N PHE A 342 -5.64 -4.95 37.08
CA PHE A 342 -5.23 -5.91 36.08
C PHE A 342 -4.50 -7.09 36.72
N LYS A 343 -5.02 -8.30 36.58
CA LYS A 343 -4.37 -9.53 37.06
C LYS A 343 -3.67 -10.23 35.89
N SER A 344 -2.34 -10.19 35.88
CA SER A 344 -1.51 -10.88 34.89
C SER A 344 -1.48 -12.39 35.14
N LEU A 345 -1.68 -13.19 34.09
CA LEU A 345 -1.46 -14.64 34.11
C LEU A 345 0.05 -14.91 33.91
N GLN A 346 0.79 -15.02 35.04
CA GLN A 346 2.24 -15.23 35.25
C GLN A 346 3.33 -14.43 34.46
N GLN A 347 4.30 -13.93 35.24
CA GLN A 347 5.68 -13.46 34.94
C GLN A 347 5.94 -12.41 33.86
N ALA A 348 4.92 -11.79 33.27
CA ALA A 348 5.09 -10.45 32.74
C ALA A 348 4.97 -9.44 33.89
N ASP A 349 6.09 -9.10 34.54
CA ASP A 349 6.16 -8.03 35.57
C ASP A 349 5.78 -6.65 35.00
N LYS A 350 5.68 -6.55 33.67
CA LYS A 350 5.30 -5.36 32.92
C LYS A 350 4.34 -5.74 31.81
N PHE A 351 3.15 -5.19 31.91
CA PHE A 351 2.18 -5.14 30.83
C PHE A 351 2.32 -3.78 30.15
N THR A 352 2.68 -3.77 28.88
CA THR A 352 2.51 -2.57 28.04
C THR A 352 1.10 -2.67 27.49
N LEU A 353 0.23 -1.73 27.91
CA LEU A 353 -1.04 -1.53 27.22
C LEU A 353 -0.75 -1.43 25.71
N PRO A 354 -1.60 -2.01 24.84
CA PRO A 354 -1.46 -1.78 23.41
C PRO A 354 -1.42 -0.26 23.15
N ASP A 355 -0.66 0.17 22.15
CA ASP A 355 -0.48 1.59 21.83
C ASP A 355 -1.82 2.33 21.63
N ARG A 356 -2.90 1.58 21.36
CA ARG A 356 -4.28 2.07 21.30
C ARG A 356 -5.22 1.06 21.95
N LEU A 357 -6.06 1.55 22.84
CA LEU A 357 -7.16 0.80 23.45
C LEU A 357 -8.47 1.45 22.99
N TYR A 358 -9.31 0.67 22.31
CA TYR A 358 -10.60 1.14 21.83
C TYR A 358 -11.66 0.67 22.83
N ALA A 359 -12.48 1.61 23.31
CA ALA A 359 -13.65 1.33 24.13
C ALA A 359 -14.86 1.97 23.47
N ASP A 360 -15.85 1.15 23.12
CA ASP A 360 -17.12 1.64 22.59
C ASP A 360 -17.98 2.14 23.75
N VAL A 361 -18.14 3.46 23.83
CA VAL A 361 -18.96 4.11 24.86
C VAL A 361 -20.24 4.63 24.21
N PHE A 362 -21.37 4.05 24.60
CA PHE A 362 -22.68 4.43 24.10
C PHE A 362 -23.35 5.40 25.06
N PHE A 363 -23.69 6.60 24.58
CA PHE A 363 -24.57 7.54 25.28
C PHE A 363 -25.88 7.67 24.52
N SER A 364 -27.00 7.61 25.24
CA SER A 364 -28.31 7.97 24.70
C SER A 364 -28.64 9.38 25.19
N LEU A 365 -28.57 10.38 24.30
CA LEU A 365 -29.00 11.74 24.62
C LEU A 365 -30.49 11.91 24.29
N PRO A 366 -31.28 12.58 25.15
CA PRO A 366 -32.63 12.99 24.79
C PRO A 366 -32.53 14.09 23.71
N ASP A 367 -33.34 13.95 22.65
CA ASP A 367 -33.44 14.79 21.46
C ASP A 367 -32.89 16.24 21.56
N GLY A 368 -31.89 16.58 20.73
CA GLY A 368 -31.51 17.98 20.49
C GLY A 368 -30.12 18.19 19.90
N TYR A 369 -30.07 18.81 18.72
CA TYR A 369 -28.90 19.19 17.89
C TYR A 369 -28.27 18.10 17.02
N SER A 370 -28.97 17.75 15.94
CA SER A 370 -28.35 17.21 14.74
C SER A 370 -28.48 18.20 13.58
N THR A 371 -27.35 18.67 13.04
CA THR A 371 -27.24 19.22 11.68
C THR A 371 -27.29 18.10 10.64
N ALA A 372 -28.20 17.14 10.82
CA ALA A 372 -28.42 16.08 9.87
C ALA A 372 -29.11 16.64 8.63
N VAL A 373 -28.51 16.39 7.46
CA VAL A 373 -29.17 16.54 6.16
C VAL A 373 -30.52 15.85 6.23
N SER A 374 -31.58 16.59 5.91
CA SER A 374 -32.95 16.12 5.99
C SER A 374 -33.14 14.87 5.11
N LYS A 375 -34.17 14.07 5.41
CA LYS A 375 -34.49 12.89 4.60
C LYS A 375 -34.77 13.29 3.13
N GLU A 376 -35.45 14.41 2.95
CA GLU A 376 -35.77 15.02 1.64
C GLU A 376 -34.51 15.37 0.84
N GLU A 377 -33.51 16.00 1.47
CA GLU A 377 -32.24 16.33 0.81
C GLU A 377 -31.41 15.08 0.45
N LYS A 378 -31.48 14.02 1.26
CA LYS A 378 -30.82 12.73 0.94
C LYS A 378 -31.46 12.06 -0.28
N ASP A 379 -32.79 12.04 -0.32
CA ASP A 379 -33.55 11.43 -1.41
C ASP A 379 -33.35 12.23 -2.72
N GLU A 380 -33.34 13.56 -2.66
CA GLU A 380 -33.06 14.42 -3.81
C GLU A 380 -31.61 14.26 -4.31
N ALA A 381 -30.62 14.18 -3.42
CA ALA A 381 -29.23 13.92 -3.81
C ALA A 381 -29.09 12.55 -4.49
N TYR A 382 -29.79 11.53 -4.00
CA TYR A 382 -29.76 10.19 -4.60
C TYR A 382 -30.48 10.15 -5.96
N LYS A 383 -31.63 10.82 -6.07
CA LYS A 383 -32.36 10.95 -7.34
C LYS A 383 -31.46 11.56 -8.42
N GLN A 384 -30.75 12.64 -8.10
CA GLN A 384 -29.81 13.26 -9.03
C GLN A 384 -28.61 12.39 -9.39
N LEU A 385 -28.16 11.53 -8.47
CA LEU A 385 -27.11 10.54 -8.77
C LEU A 385 -27.62 9.53 -9.81
N VAL A 386 -28.84 9.02 -9.63
CA VAL A 386 -29.48 8.09 -10.58
C VAL A 386 -29.75 8.77 -11.92
N ASP A 387 -30.23 10.01 -11.91
CA ASP A 387 -30.55 10.79 -13.12
C ASP A 387 -29.32 11.44 -13.78
N PHE A 388 -28.12 11.26 -13.21
CA PHE A 388 -26.89 11.91 -13.68
C PHE A 388 -26.55 11.53 -15.13
N MET A 389 -26.79 10.28 -15.49
CA MET A 389 -26.70 9.74 -16.85
C MET A 389 -27.40 8.38 -16.92
N GLU A 390 -27.56 7.84 -18.13
CA GLU A 390 -28.04 6.46 -18.29
C GLU A 390 -26.98 5.47 -17.81
N TRP A 391 -27.21 4.91 -16.63
CA TRP A 391 -26.32 3.93 -16.01
C TRP A 391 -26.61 2.52 -16.52
N ASN A 392 -25.56 1.76 -16.82
CA ASN A 392 -25.71 0.32 -17.07
C ASN A 392 -25.85 -0.46 -15.76
N ALA A 393 -26.24 -1.73 -15.84
CA ALA A 393 -26.47 -2.59 -14.67
C ALA A 393 -25.23 -2.73 -13.76
N GLU A 394 -24.02 -2.73 -14.33
CA GLU A 394 -22.77 -2.86 -13.56
C GLU A 394 -22.47 -1.57 -12.77
N GLN A 395 -22.74 -0.40 -13.36
CA GLN A 395 -22.60 0.92 -12.73
C GLN A 395 -23.68 1.15 -11.68
N LEU A 396 -24.93 0.74 -11.94
CA LEU A 396 -26.02 0.77 -10.95
C LEU A 396 -25.67 -0.07 -9.73
N LYS A 397 -25.04 -1.24 -9.91
CA LYS A 397 -24.56 -2.06 -8.79
C LYS A 397 -23.54 -1.31 -7.91
N VAL A 398 -22.69 -0.46 -8.48
CA VAL A 398 -21.79 0.42 -7.71
C VAL A 398 -22.59 1.46 -6.93
N ILE A 399 -23.54 2.14 -7.58
CA ILE A 399 -24.39 3.18 -6.97
C ILE A 399 -25.22 2.60 -5.82
N GLU A 400 -25.79 1.42 -5.99
CA GLU A 400 -26.53 0.69 -4.95
C GLU A 400 -25.62 0.23 -3.82
N GLY A 401 -24.43 -0.29 -4.17
CA GLY A 401 -23.43 -0.73 -3.19
C GLY A 401 -22.98 0.37 -2.24
N ILE A 402 -22.96 1.63 -2.72
CA ILE A 402 -22.56 2.79 -1.92
C ILE A 402 -23.52 3.10 -0.78
N ARG A 403 -24.81 2.76 -0.92
CA ARG A 403 -25.78 2.89 0.19
C ARG A 403 -25.54 1.86 1.29
N LYS A 404 -24.87 0.75 0.99
CA LYS A 404 -24.52 -0.33 1.93
C LYS A 404 -23.10 -0.17 2.51
N ALA A 405 -22.31 0.78 2.00
CA ALA A 405 -20.92 1.01 2.36
C ALA A 405 -20.59 2.31 3.15
N PRO A 406 -21.52 3.06 3.81
CA PRO A 406 -21.08 4.08 4.77
C PRO A 406 -20.19 3.41 5.83
N ASP A 407 -18.99 3.95 6.05
CA ASP A 407 -17.90 3.36 6.86
C ASP A 407 -17.14 2.18 6.22
N GLY A 408 -17.25 1.99 4.89
CA GLY A 408 -16.60 0.90 4.13
C GLY A 408 -15.69 1.35 2.97
N MET A 409 -14.95 0.39 2.42
CA MET A 409 -14.12 0.57 1.21
C MET A 409 -14.80 -0.11 0.01
N LEU A 410 -14.89 0.59 -1.11
CA LEU A 410 -15.42 0.07 -2.37
C LEU A 410 -14.35 0.04 -3.45
N VAL A 411 -14.14 -1.15 -4.03
CA VAL A 411 -13.21 -1.34 -5.14
C VAL A 411 -13.99 -1.48 -6.43
N VAL A 412 -13.72 -0.59 -7.39
CA VAL A 412 -14.35 -0.60 -8.73
C VAL A 412 -13.27 -0.84 -9.78
N LEU A 413 -13.31 -2.01 -10.42
CA LEU A 413 -12.40 -2.34 -11.51
C LEU A 413 -13.13 -2.18 -12.84
N GLY A 414 -12.41 -1.80 -13.90
CA GLY A 414 -13.00 -1.78 -15.22
C GLY A 414 -12.03 -1.39 -16.32
N PRO A 415 -12.03 -2.06 -17.49
CA PRO A 415 -11.25 -1.67 -18.67
C PRO A 415 -11.48 -0.22 -19.13
N ALA A 416 -10.64 0.27 -20.03
CA ALA A 416 -10.83 1.60 -20.63
C ALA A 416 -12.23 1.75 -21.26
N GLY A 417 -12.86 2.92 -21.10
CA GLY A 417 -14.18 3.20 -21.68
C GLY A 417 -15.40 2.66 -20.92
N THR A 418 -15.23 2.04 -19.75
CA THR A 418 -16.35 1.52 -18.92
C THR A 418 -17.06 2.58 -18.04
N GLY A 419 -16.74 3.87 -18.19
CA GLY A 419 -17.41 4.95 -17.47
C GLY A 419 -17.02 5.15 -15.99
N LYS A 420 -15.87 4.60 -15.55
CA LYS A 420 -15.41 4.73 -14.15
C LYS A 420 -15.23 6.18 -13.68
N THR A 421 -14.64 7.04 -14.52
CA THR A 421 -14.39 8.44 -14.16
C THR A 421 -15.70 9.22 -14.06
N SER A 422 -16.67 8.98 -14.95
CA SER A 422 -18.04 9.54 -14.87
C SER A 422 -18.78 9.05 -13.62
N LEU A 423 -18.59 7.78 -13.25
CA LEU A 423 -19.12 7.22 -12.02
C LEU A 423 -18.49 7.89 -10.79
N GLN A 424 -17.17 8.08 -10.76
CA GLN A 424 -16.48 8.79 -9.69
C GLN A 424 -16.97 10.24 -9.56
N GLU A 425 -17.15 10.95 -10.67
CA GLU A 425 -17.70 12.30 -10.69
C GLU A 425 -19.10 12.35 -10.05
N ALA A 426 -20.00 11.49 -10.48
CA ALA A 426 -21.38 11.46 -9.97
C ALA A 426 -21.41 11.16 -8.46
N LEU A 427 -20.60 10.20 -8.01
CA LEU A 427 -20.50 9.83 -6.60
C LEU A 427 -19.87 10.93 -5.74
N ALA A 428 -18.84 11.59 -6.25
CA ALA A 428 -18.20 12.71 -5.57
C ALA A 428 -19.19 13.87 -5.38
N ILE A 429 -19.99 14.19 -6.40
CA ILE A 429 -21.05 15.20 -6.32
C ILE A 429 -22.12 14.79 -5.30
N TYR A 430 -22.54 13.52 -5.31
CA TYR A 430 -23.51 12.99 -4.36
C TYR A 430 -23.06 13.18 -2.90
N PHE A 431 -21.85 12.74 -2.54
CA PHE A 431 -21.33 12.90 -1.19
C PHE A 431 -21.09 14.36 -0.79
N TRP A 432 -20.64 15.19 -1.74
CA TRP A 432 -20.53 16.62 -1.51
C TRP A 432 -21.90 17.26 -1.22
N ARG A 433 -22.98 16.88 -1.90
CA ARG A 433 -24.33 17.37 -1.58
C ARG A 433 -24.79 16.92 -0.19
N LEU A 434 -24.41 15.73 0.24
CA LEU A 434 -24.70 15.22 1.59
C LEU A 434 -23.90 15.89 2.72
N GLY A 435 -23.10 16.92 2.44
CA GLY A 435 -22.36 17.64 3.47
C GLY A 435 -20.95 17.09 3.75
N TYR A 436 -20.52 16.01 3.11
CA TYR A 436 -19.18 15.45 3.30
C TYR A 436 -18.11 16.30 2.60
N HIS A 437 -16.90 16.25 3.14
CA HIS A 437 -15.71 16.66 2.40
C HIS A 437 -15.34 15.54 1.41
N VAL A 438 -14.89 15.93 0.23
CA VAL A 438 -14.48 15.02 -0.83
C VAL A 438 -13.04 15.33 -1.15
N LEU A 439 -12.18 14.31 -0.98
CA LEU A 439 -10.79 14.35 -1.38
C LEU A 439 -10.62 13.43 -2.59
N ALA A 440 -10.47 14.01 -3.77
CA ALA A 440 -10.29 13.28 -5.01
C ALA A 440 -8.81 13.29 -5.42
N LEU A 441 -8.27 12.10 -5.61
CA LEU A 441 -6.84 11.85 -5.78
C LEU A 441 -6.57 11.15 -7.09
N ALA A 442 -5.41 11.42 -7.66
CA ALA A 442 -4.88 10.71 -8.80
C ALA A 442 -3.35 10.57 -8.71
N PRO A 443 -2.74 9.52 -9.29
CA PRO A 443 -1.29 9.30 -9.24
C PRO A 443 -0.47 10.36 -9.98
N ALA A 444 -1.05 10.98 -11.01
CA ALA A 444 -0.35 11.97 -11.84
C ALA A 444 -1.17 13.25 -12.02
N ASN A 445 -0.46 14.37 -12.21
CA ASN A 445 -1.09 15.68 -12.39
C ASN A 445 -2.02 15.73 -13.62
N SER A 446 -1.68 15.05 -14.71
CA SER A 446 -2.54 14.97 -15.91
C SER A 446 -3.87 14.28 -15.61
N ASN A 447 -3.88 13.24 -14.77
CA ASN A 447 -5.09 12.55 -14.33
C ASN A 447 -5.93 13.46 -13.41
N ALA A 448 -5.30 14.14 -12.44
CA ALA A 448 -5.98 15.09 -11.59
C ALA A 448 -6.58 16.28 -12.38
N ASP A 449 -5.86 16.81 -13.37
CA ASP A 449 -6.35 17.90 -14.23
C ASP A 449 -7.48 17.46 -15.16
N HIS A 450 -7.47 16.20 -15.60
CA HIS A 450 -8.58 15.62 -16.35
C HIS A 450 -9.83 15.52 -15.48
N LEU A 451 -9.70 15.02 -14.24
CA LEU A 451 -10.79 14.97 -13.27
C LEU A 451 -11.35 16.37 -13.01
N THR A 452 -10.50 17.38 -12.78
CA THR A 452 -10.93 18.78 -12.61
C THR A 452 -11.75 19.28 -13.81
N ARG A 453 -11.30 19.01 -15.04
CA ARG A 453 -12.03 19.42 -16.25
C ARG A 453 -13.39 18.75 -16.40
N LEU A 454 -13.53 17.49 -15.96
CA LEU A 454 -14.83 16.82 -15.94
C LEU A 454 -15.78 17.51 -14.96
N MET A 455 -15.33 17.76 -13.73
CA MET A 455 -16.12 18.44 -12.70
C MET A 455 -16.63 19.83 -13.15
N LEU A 456 -15.88 20.54 -14.00
CA LEU A 456 -16.28 21.83 -14.56
C LEU A 456 -17.39 21.75 -15.61
N LYS A 457 -17.49 20.64 -16.38
CA LYS A 457 -18.43 20.52 -17.50
C LYS A 457 -19.89 20.41 -17.05
N LYS A 458 -20.16 19.80 -15.88
CA LYS A 458 -21.52 19.42 -15.44
C LYS A 458 -22.30 20.51 -14.70
N ALA A 459 -21.79 21.75 -14.60
CA ALA A 459 -22.47 22.94 -14.06
C ALA A 459 -23.37 22.65 -12.84
N VAL A 460 -22.81 22.06 -11.79
CA VAL A 460 -23.55 21.85 -10.53
C VAL A 460 -23.63 23.17 -9.77
N LYS A 461 -24.84 23.73 -9.64
CA LYS A 461 -25.06 25.01 -8.93
C LYS A 461 -24.47 24.97 -7.52
N GLY A 462 -23.56 25.89 -7.23
CA GLY A 462 -22.92 26.03 -5.92
C GLY A 462 -21.75 25.08 -5.64
N LEU A 463 -21.42 24.15 -6.55
CA LEU A 463 -20.24 23.30 -6.40
C LEU A 463 -18.98 24.14 -6.56
N ARG A 464 -18.16 24.20 -5.52
CA ARG A 464 -16.83 24.81 -5.53
C ARG A 464 -15.79 23.74 -5.28
N CYS A 465 -15.15 23.27 -6.35
CA CYS A 465 -13.99 22.39 -6.30
C CYS A 465 -12.70 23.19 -6.49
N HIS A 466 -11.65 22.83 -5.77
CA HIS A 466 -10.32 23.38 -6.00
C HIS A 466 -9.29 22.27 -6.28
N ARG A 467 -8.25 22.65 -7.02
CA ARG A 467 -7.14 21.81 -7.44
C ARG A 467 -5.86 22.31 -6.76
N LEU A 468 -5.22 21.48 -5.94
CA LEU A 468 -3.96 21.84 -5.26
C LEU A 468 -2.74 21.26 -5.99
N TYR A 469 -1.89 22.10 -6.57
CA TYR A 469 -0.65 21.68 -7.22
C TYR A 469 0.50 21.49 -6.21
N PRO A 470 1.53 20.68 -6.52
CA PRO A 470 2.73 20.58 -5.69
C PRO A 470 3.66 21.78 -5.94
N SER A 471 4.37 22.23 -4.91
CA SER A 471 5.26 23.40 -4.96
C SER A 471 6.29 23.42 -6.10
N SER A 472 6.80 22.26 -6.54
CA SER A 472 7.74 22.16 -7.67
C SER A 472 7.10 22.29 -9.06
N ARG A 473 5.79 22.11 -9.16
CA ARG A 473 4.98 22.37 -10.37
C ARG A 473 3.99 23.51 -10.16
N ASP A 474 4.08 24.23 -9.04
CA ASP A 474 3.24 25.40 -8.77
C ASP A 474 3.30 26.36 -9.96
N LEU A 475 4.36 26.32 -10.76
CA LEU A 475 4.37 26.80 -12.13
C LEU A 475 5.23 25.85 -12.97
N GLY A 476 4.75 25.37 -14.13
CA GLY A 476 5.59 24.63 -15.08
C GLY A 476 6.78 25.46 -15.55
N LEU A 477 7.91 25.33 -14.84
CA LEU A 477 9.19 26.04 -15.00
C LEU A 477 10.10 25.37 -16.04
N ASP A 478 9.64 24.28 -16.65
CA ASP A 478 10.31 23.47 -17.67
C ASP A 478 10.12 24.02 -19.10
N LYS A 479 9.23 25.00 -19.30
CA LYS A 479 8.89 25.59 -20.61
C LYS A 479 9.21 27.09 -20.73
N MET A 480 10.33 27.55 -20.17
CA MET A 480 10.81 28.93 -20.35
C MET A 480 12.03 28.98 -21.27
N ASP A 481 12.08 30.01 -22.11
CA ASP A 481 13.07 30.19 -23.17
C ASP A 481 14.50 30.29 -22.64
N LYS A 482 15.48 29.93 -23.48
CA LYS A 482 16.90 29.68 -23.12
C LYS A 482 17.59 30.80 -22.31
N GLY A 483 17.10 32.03 -22.35
CA GLY A 483 17.68 33.19 -21.64
C GLY A 483 17.45 33.22 -20.13
N GLN A 484 16.50 32.46 -19.57
CA GLN A 484 16.21 32.46 -18.12
C GLN A 484 16.83 31.27 -17.37
N ALA A 485 17.55 30.38 -18.07
CA ALA A 485 18.13 29.17 -17.51
C ALA A 485 19.38 29.40 -16.62
N GLU A 486 20.03 30.57 -16.72
CA GLU A 486 21.30 30.84 -16.01
C GLU A 486 21.16 30.91 -14.47
N PHE A 487 19.97 31.19 -13.93
CA PHE A 487 19.75 31.32 -12.48
C PHE A 487 19.52 29.99 -11.72
N ARG A 488 19.61 28.83 -12.39
CA ARG A 488 19.25 27.51 -11.82
C ARG A 488 20.26 26.89 -10.83
N ARG A 489 21.42 27.49 -10.56
CA ARG A 489 22.52 26.80 -9.85
C ARG A 489 22.45 26.74 -8.30
N VAL A 490 21.45 27.31 -7.63
CA VAL A 490 21.49 27.44 -6.14
C VAL A 490 20.44 26.57 -5.38
N GLY A 491 19.59 25.82 -6.08
CA GLY A 491 18.42 25.17 -5.47
C GLY A 491 18.61 23.79 -4.81
N HIS A 492 19.83 23.34 -4.46
CA HIS A 492 20.02 21.95 -4.02
C HIS A 492 20.65 21.69 -2.65
N GLN A 493 20.85 22.68 -1.78
CA GLN A 493 21.53 22.41 -0.49
C GLN A 493 20.69 22.52 0.78
N ASN A 494 19.57 23.23 0.84
CA ASN A 494 18.79 23.34 2.09
C ASN A 494 17.28 23.40 1.81
N GLY A 495 16.60 22.26 1.97
CA GLY A 495 15.18 22.07 1.63
C GLY A 495 14.19 22.89 2.47
N ASN A 496 14.07 24.19 2.19
CA ASN A 496 12.95 25.02 2.62
C ASN A 496 12.20 25.60 1.41
N ALA A 497 10.88 25.50 1.51
CA ALA A 497 9.90 25.79 0.47
C ALA A 497 9.79 27.29 0.11
N THR A 498 9.39 27.53 -1.14
CA THR A 498 8.61 28.70 -1.61
C THR A 498 9.06 30.06 -1.09
N GLY A 499 10.06 30.64 -1.76
CA GLY A 499 10.40 32.05 -1.62
C GLY A 499 9.66 32.93 -2.64
N SER A 500 9.39 34.16 -2.21
CA SER A 500 8.97 35.38 -2.91
C SER A 500 9.28 35.65 -4.41
N HIS A 501 10.02 34.79 -5.12
CA HIS A 501 10.14 34.85 -6.59
C HIS A 501 8.92 34.25 -7.30
N GLU A 502 8.25 33.26 -6.72
CA GLU A 502 7.13 32.56 -7.36
C GLU A 502 5.83 33.37 -7.43
N PHE A 503 5.58 34.31 -6.50
CA PHE A 503 4.40 35.18 -6.53
C PHE A 503 4.40 36.18 -7.70
N PHE A 504 5.58 36.67 -8.11
CA PHE A 504 5.74 37.52 -9.29
C PHE A 504 5.45 36.74 -10.60
N PHE A 505 5.85 35.47 -10.65
CA PHE A 505 5.54 34.60 -11.79
C PHE A 505 4.07 34.15 -11.81
N LEU A 506 3.44 34.01 -10.64
CA LEU A 506 2.01 33.76 -10.51
C LEU A 506 1.21 34.89 -11.18
N LEU A 507 1.53 36.14 -10.87
CA LEU A 507 0.84 37.32 -11.43
C LEU A 507 0.99 37.47 -12.95
N ALA A 508 2.19 37.29 -13.48
CA ALA A 508 2.45 37.40 -14.91
C ALA A 508 1.70 36.33 -15.74
N ARG A 509 1.55 35.09 -15.22
CA ARG A 509 0.84 34.00 -15.92
C ARG A 509 -0.68 34.05 -15.79
N LEU A 510 -1.21 34.58 -14.68
CA LEU A 510 -2.65 34.75 -14.47
C LEU A 510 -3.28 35.73 -15.48
N GLU A 511 -2.46 36.55 -16.15
CA GLU A 511 -2.88 37.47 -17.21
C GLU A 511 -2.83 36.85 -18.62
N GLU A 512 -1.86 35.97 -18.92
CA GLU A 512 -1.76 35.25 -20.20
C GLU A 512 -2.90 34.24 -20.43
N HIS A 513 -3.41 33.63 -19.36
CA HIS A 513 -4.44 32.56 -19.45
C HIS A 513 -5.90 33.06 -19.48
N LYS A 514 -6.16 34.37 -19.47
CA LYS A 514 -7.54 34.91 -19.51
C LYS A 514 -8.29 34.62 -20.82
N ASN A 515 -7.59 34.24 -21.89
CA ASN A 515 -8.17 34.11 -23.23
C ASN A 515 -8.51 32.68 -23.67
N GLU A 516 -8.29 31.65 -22.84
CA GLU A 516 -8.72 30.28 -23.13
C GLU A 516 -9.78 29.84 -22.12
N LYS A 517 -11.02 29.69 -22.56
CA LYS A 517 -12.11 29.20 -21.70
C LYS A 517 -11.75 27.82 -21.11
N THR A 518 -11.90 27.68 -19.79
CA THR A 518 -11.98 26.43 -19.00
C THR A 518 -10.74 25.55 -18.97
N THR A 519 -9.67 25.99 -18.28
CA THR A 519 -8.52 25.14 -17.95
C THR A 519 -8.64 24.58 -16.52
N ALA A 520 -7.99 23.44 -16.24
CA ALA A 520 -7.96 22.89 -14.88
C ALA A 520 -7.30 23.84 -13.86
N ARG A 521 -6.44 24.76 -14.34
CA ARG A 521 -5.77 25.76 -13.52
C ARG A 521 -6.70 26.84 -13.00
N ASP A 522 -7.84 27.04 -13.66
CA ASP A 522 -8.87 27.98 -13.19
C ASP A 522 -9.47 27.53 -11.85
N CYS A 523 -9.37 26.23 -11.53
CA CYS A 523 -9.73 25.67 -10.24
C CYS A 523 -8.56 25.65 -9.24
N GLY A 524 -7.38 26.14 -9.60
CA GLY A 524 -6.20 26.17 -8.74
C GLY A 524 -6.48 26.90 -7.43
N VAL A 525 -5.94 26.42 -6.31
CA VAL A 525 -6.07 27.13 -5.02
C VAL A 525 -5.45 28.53 -5.12
N GLU A 526 -4.33 28.64 -5.83
CA GLU A 526 -3.60 29.88 -6.09
C GLU A 526 -4.44 30.85 -6.93
N GLN A 527 -5.07 30.36 -8.01
CA GLN A 527 -6.02 31.13 -8.81
C GLN A 527 -7.19 31.62 -7.95
N ALA A 528 -7.72 30.75 -7.08
CA ALA A 528 -8.82 31.12 -6.19
C ALA A 528 -8.42 32.21 -5.19
N VAL A 529 -7.19 32.20 -4.66
CA VAL A 529 -6.68 33.30 -3.83
C VAL A 529 -6.64 34.59 -4.63
N TYR A 530 -6.09 34.56 -5.85
CA TYR A 530 -6.02 35.74 -6.71
C TYR A 530 -7.42 36.32 -7.00
N ASP A 531 -8.35 35.47 -7.42
CA ASP A 531 -9.71 35.87 -7.77
C ASP A 531 -10.48 36.43 -6.57
N GLU A 532 -10.38 35.79 -5.40
CA GLU A 532 -11.07 36.27 -4.19
C GLU A 532 -10.45 37.56 -3.63
N ALA A 533 -9.13 37.71 -3.72
CA ALA A 533 -8.44 38.94 -3.35
C ALA A 533 -8.94 40.13 -4.19
N LEU A 534 -9.06 39.95 -5.51
CA LEU A 534 -9.56 41.00 -6.42
C LEU A 534 -11.06 41.26 -6.30
N LYS A 535 -11.89 40.22 -6.09
CA LYS A 535 -13.34 40.39 -5.80
C LYS A 535 -13.57 41.18 -4.52
N GLY A 536 -12.66 41.04 -3.55
CA GLY A 536 -12.67 41.72 -2.28
C GLY A 536 -13.84 41.38 -1.36
N LYS A 537 -14.42 40.18 -1.53
CA LYS A 537 -15.56 39.70 -0.74
C LYS A 537 -15.16 38.98 0.54
N LEU A 538 -13.95 38.43 0.57
CA LEU A 538 -13.41 37.76 1.75
C LEU A 538 -12.61 38.74 2.59
N SER A 539 -12.71 38.58 3.91
CA SER A 539 -11.94 39.31 4.91
C SER A 539 -11.46 38.32 5.96
N LEU A 540 -10.25 38.51 6.47
CA LEU A 540 -9.65 37.69 7.51
C LEU A 540 -8.61 38.52 8.27
N MET A 541 -8.93 38.86 9.51
CA MET A 541 -8.01 39.58 10.39
C MET A 541 -6.98 38.61 10.97
N LYS A 542 -5.68 38.91 10.77
CA LYS A 542 -4.56 38.19 11.40
C LYS A 542 -3.43 39.17 11.72
N CYS A 543 -2.69 38.89 12.79
CA CYS A 543 -1.50 39.64 13.13
C CYS A 543 -0.33 39.27 12.21
N LEU A 544 0.26 40.27 11.54
CA LEU A 544 1.45 40.08 10.71
C LEU A 544 2.64 40.78 11.34
N THR A 545 3.73 40.04 11.59
CA THR A 545 5.01 40.63 12.03
C THR A 545 5.83 41.08 10.82
N THR A 546 6.15 42.37 10.75
CA THR A 546 7.16 42.94 9.85
C THR A 546 8.52 42.94 10.53
N LEU A 547 9.58 42.62 9.78
CA LEU A 547 10.96 42.83 10.18
C LEU A 547 11.51 43.87 9.20
N ASP A 548 11.76 45.08 9.67
CA ASP A 548 12.57 46.03 8.92
C ASP A 548 14.04 45.71 9.15
N ALA A 549 14.79 45.54 8.06
CA ALA A 549 16.19 45.17 8.11
C ALA A 549 17.13 46.39 8.21
N ASP A 550 16.58 47.60 8.10
CA ASP A 550 17.32 48.85 7.94
C ASP A 550 17.18 49.82 9.14
N GLU A 551 16.47 49.45 10.22
CA GLU A 551 16.40 50.24 11.45
C GLU A 551 16.92 49.44 12.65
N ASP A 552 17.94 49.96 13.32
CA ASP A 552 18.58 49.42 14.54
C ASP A 552 17.65 49.46 15.78
N ASP A 553 16.35 49.75 15.60
CA ASP A 553 15.37 49.87 16.69
C ASP A 553 14.31 48.77 16.60
N TYR A 554 14.29 47.91 17.63
CA TYR A 554 13.37 46.78 17.76
C TYR A 554 11.94 47.24 18.07
N ILE A 555 11.22 47.78 17.08
CA ILE A 555 9.78 48.00 17.20
C ILE A 555 9.04 46.86 16.49
N ARG A 556 8.57 45.89 17.29
CA ARG A 556 7.57 44.91 16.86
C ARG A 556 6.20 45.59 16.82
N GLU A 557 5.85 46.26 15.72
CA GLU A 557 4.45 46.58 15.46
C GLU A 557 3.70 45.29 15.10
N VAL A 558 2.86 44.83 16.03
CA VAL A 558 1.93 43.70 15.81
C VAL A 558 0.59 44.31 15.41
N ASP A 559 0.48 44.68 14.14
CA ASP A 559 -0.78 45.16 13.60
C ASP A 559 -1.68 43.99 13.20
N GLU A 560 -2.89 43.97 13.73
CA GLU A 560 -3.96 43.12 13.24
C GLU A 560 -4.45 43.70 11.91
N VAL A 561 -4.23 42.97 10.81
CA VAL A 561 -4.56 43.44 9.47
C VAL A 561 -5.44 42.43 8.75
N ASP A 562 -6.27 42.93 7.83
CA ASP A 562 -6.98 42.05 6.91
C ASP A 562 -6.00 41.50 5.86
N VAL A 563 -5.66 40.22 5.97
CA VAL A 563 -4.69 39.59 5.08
C VAL A 563 -5.15 39.58 3.62
N TRP A 564 -6.47 39.57 3.36
CA TRP A 564 -7.00 39.66 2.00
C TRP A 564 -6.77 41.04 1.39
N LYS A 565 -6.84 42.10 2.21
CA LYS A 565 -6.52 43.46 1.78
C LYS A 565 -5.02 43.59 1.48
N VAL A 566 -4.15 43.04 2.34
CA VAL A 566 -2.70 43.04 2.12
C VAL A 566 -2.33 42.36 0.80
N VAL A 567 -2.91 41.20 0.50
CA VAL A 567 -2.68 40.50 -0.78
C VAL A 567 -3.22 41.31 -1.96
N ARG A 568 -4.43 41.89 -1.86
CA ARG A 568 -5.02 42.72 -2.92
C ARG A 568 -4.16 43.95 -3.23
N ASP A 569 -3.76 44.69 -2.22
CA ASP A 569 -2.94 45.89 -2.37
C ASP A 569 -1.57 45.53 -2.96
N GLY A 570 -0.97 44.41 -2.53
CA GLY A 570 0.24 43.85 -3.12
C GLY A 570 0.09 43.48 -4.60
N ILE A 571 -1.03 42.89 -5.00
CA ILE A 571 -1.33 42.60 -6.42
C ILE A 571 -1.37 43.89 -7.26
N HIS A 572 -2.01 44.95 -6.75
CA HIS A 572 -2.07 46.24 -7.45
C HIS A 572 -0.69 46.89 -7.56
N GLU A 573 0.08 46.95 -6.47
CA GLU A 573 1.44 47.52 -6.47
C GLU A 573 2.37 46.79 -7.45
N LEU A 574 2.26 45.46 -7.53
CA LEU A 574 3.05 44.66 -8.46
C LEU A 574 2.71 44.91 -9.93
N ARG A 575 1.43 45.12 -10.25
CA ARG A 575 1.01 45.50 -11.60
C ARG A 575 1.58 46.86 -12.00
N ASP A 576 1.58 47.82 -11.09
CA ASP A 576 2.16 49.14 -11.34
C ASP A 576 3.68 49.06 -11.55
N ILE A 577 4.38 48.22 -10.76
CA ILE A 577 5.81 47.93 -10.94
C ILE A 577 6.08 47.27 -12.30
N GLN A 578 5.28 46.27 -12.68
CA GLN A 578 5.43 45.56 -13.96
C GLN A 578 5.27 46.52 -15.14
N LYS A 579 4.18 47.30 -15.16
CA LYS A 579 3.92 48.28 -16.21
C LYS A 579 5.07 49.28 -16.35
N HIS A 580 5.54 49.81 -15.23
CA HIS A 580 6.69 50.71 -15.22
C HIS A 580 7.97 50.04 -15.76
N ASN A 581 8.26 48.80 -15.33
CA ASN A 581 9.45 48.08 -15.77
C ASN A 581 9.40 47.73 -17.27
N GLU A 582 8.25 47.39 -17.83
CA GLU A 582 8.09 47.16 -19.28
C GLU A 582 8.32 48.44 -20.09
N GLU A 583 7.84 49.59 -19.61
CA GLU A 583 8.08 50.90 -20.22
C GLU A 583 9.58 51.25 -20.16
N VAL A 584 10.21 51.05 -19.00
CA VAL A 584 11.66 51.24 -18.80
C VAL A 584 12.48 50.30 -19.68
N GLN A 585 12.11 49.02 -19.80
CA GLN A 585 12.79 48.07 -20.67
C GLN A 585 12.67 48.46 -22.15
N ARG A 586 11.50 48.90 -22.61
CA ARG A 586 11.33 49.42 -23.98
C ARG A 586 12.15 50.68 -24.25
N SER A 587 12.31 51.53 -23.23
CA SER A 587 13.18 52.71 -23.30
C SER A 587 14.66 52.31 -23.35
N ASN A 588 15.09 51.45 -22.42
CA ASN A 588 16.47 50.99 -22.29
C ASN A 588 16.93 50.13 -23.48
N ALA A 589 16.03 49.39 -24.15
CA ALA A 589 16.36 48.60 -25.34
C ALA A 589 16.85 49.43 -26.53
N LYS A 590 16.64 50.75 -26.51
CA LYS A 590 17.12 51.70 -27.53
C LYS A 590 18.49 52.31 -27.18
N LEU A 591 19.04 52.01 -26.00
CA LEU A 591 20.27 52.58 -25.45
C LEU A 591 21.38 51.54 -25.44
N GLN A 592 22.65 51.98 -25.51
CA GLN A 592 23.78 51.04 -25.45
C GLN A 592 24.20 50.76 -24.00
N PRO A 593 24.78 49.58 -23.70
CA PRO A 593 25.29 49.27 -22.37
C PRO A 593 26.32 50.32 -21.92
N GLY A 594 26.03 51.06 -20.84
CA GLY A 594 26.89 52.11 -20.29
C GLY A 594 26.36 53.54 -20.46
N ASP A 595 25.23 53.73 -21.14
CA ASP A 595 24.55 55.04 -21.20
C ASP A 595 24.07 55.50 -19.82
N LYS A 596 24.35 56.76 -19.48
CA LYS A 596 23.95 57.38 -18.19
C LYS A 596 22.44 57.55 -18.04
N ASP A 597 21.70 57.42 -19.14
CA ASP A 597 20.24 57.56 -19.20
C ASP A 597 19.49 56.24 -18.96
N LEU A 598 20.22 55.14 -18.67
CA LEU A 598 19.63 53.85 -18.31
C LEU A 598 18.82 53.98 -17.01
N GLN A 599 17.51 53.80 -17.09
CA GLN A 599 16.64 53.85 -15.92
C GLN A 599 16.65 52.52 -15.15
N PRO A 600 16.71 52.56 -13.81
CA PRO A 600 16.69 51.36 -12.99
C PRO A 600 15.30 50.72 -12.95
N LEU A 601 15.25 49.38 -12.91
CA LEU A 601 14.00 48.65 -12.72
C LEU A 601 13.53 48.76 -11.26
N LYS A 602 12.24 48.98 -11.06
CA LYS A 602 11.61 48.95 -9.74
C LYS A 602 11.41 47.52 -9.25
N LYS A 603 11.51 47.32 -7.94
CA LYS A 603 11.23 46.07 -7.24
C LYS A 603 10.48 46.35 -5.94
N LEU A 604 9.69 45.40 -5.48
CA LEU A 604 9.06 45.47 -4.16
C LEU A 604 10.12 45.39 -3.06
N SER A 605 9.98 46.16 -1.99
CA SER A 605 10.94 46.12 -0.87
C SER A 605 10.92 44.76 -0.16
N PRO A 606 12.05 44.28 0.41
CA PRO A 606 12.11 43.00 1.11
C PRO A 606 11.07 42.87 2.23
N ALA A 607 10.85 43.92 3.03
CA ALA A 607 9.89 43.93 4.12
C ALA A 607 8.44 43.78 3.64
N LYS A 608 8.03 44.52 2.60
CA LYS A 608 6.71 44.39 1.97
C LYS A 608 6.50 43.00 1.38
N LYS A 609 7.55 42.47 0.74
CA LYS A 609 7.54 41.13 0.14
C LYS A 609 7.28 40.05 1.19
N ALA A 610 8.00 40.09 2.30
CA ALA A 610 7.81 39.16 3.43
C ALA A 610 6.43 39.29 4.07
N LYS A 611 5.91 40.52 4.22
CA LYS A 611 4.55 40.77 4.73
C LYS A 611 3.49 40.16 3.83
N MET A 612 3.64 40.35 2.51
CA MET A 612 2.74 39.82 1.50
C MET A 612 2.78 38.28 1.42
N ASP A 613 3.97 37.67 1.50
CA ASP A 613 4.11 36.20 1.51
C ASP A 613 3.38 35.57 2.70
N LYS A 614 3.54 36.14 3.90
CA LYS A 614 2.79 35.70 5.09
C LYS A 614 1.28 35.85 4.90
N ALA A 615 0.83 37.01 4.41
CA ALA A 615 -0.59 37.26 4.14
C ALA A 615 -1.17 36.28 3.10
N TYR A 616 -0.40 35.97 2.06
CA TYR A 616 -0.76 35.02 1.03
C TYR A 616 -0.93 33.60 1.60
N GLY A 617 -0.01 33.14 2.47
CA GLY A 617 -0.14 31.86 3.16
C GLY A 617 -1.45 31.75 3.95
N TRP A 618 -1.83 32.82 4.67
CA TRP A 618 -3.12 32.89 5.38
C TRP A 618 -4.32 32.84 4.42
N CYS A 619 -4.27 33.56 3.30
CA CYS A 619 -5.33 33.54 2.29
C CYS A 619 -5.47 32.15 1.65
N LYS A 620 -4.35 31.50 1.31
CA LYS A 620 -4.31 30.13 0.79
C LYS A 620 -4.95 29.16 1.78
N GLY A 621 -4.55 29.22 3.05
CA GLY A 621 -5.16 28.42 4.12
C GLY A 621 -6.66 28.68 4.29
N HIS A 622 -7.09 29.93 4.14
CA HIS A 622 -8.51 30.30 4.19
C HIS A 622 -9.31 29.70 3.02
N ILE A 623 -8.79 29.71 1.79
CA ILE A 623 -9.42 29.00 0.67
C ILE A 623 -9.52 27.50 0.97
N VAL A 624 -8.44 26.86 1.44
CA VAL A 624 -8.45 25.43 1.76
C VAL A 624 -9.46 25.10 2.86
N SER A 625 -9.55 25.90 3.93
CA SER A 625 -10.52 25.70 5.02
C SER A 625 -11.98 25.76 4.57
N LYS A 626 -12.28 26.60 3.57
CA LYS A 626 -13.62 26.74 2.97
C LYS A 626 -13.89 25.70 1.87
N THR A 627 -12.88 24.93 1.48
CA THR A 627 -12.99 23.97 0.39
C THR A 627 -13.51 22.63 0.92
N ARG A 628 -14.67 22.20 0.40
CA ARG A 628 -15.23 20.88 0.69
C ARG A 628 -14.91 19.84 -0.37
N PHE A 629 -14.55 20.25 -1.58
CA PHE A 629 -14.14 19.35 -2.65
C PHE A 629 -12.74 19.72 -3.10
N MET A 630 -11.75 18.91 -2.71
CA MET A 630 -10.34 19.10 -3.05
C MET A 630 -9.88 18.03 -4.04
N ILE A 631 -9.18 18.45 -5.09
CA ILE A 631 -8.54 17.59 -6.08
C ILE A 631 -7.03 17.76 -5.97
N THR A 632 -6.29 16.67 -5.79
CA THR A 632 -4.81 16.72 -5.77
C THR A 632 -4.20 15.40 -6.24
N THR A 633 -2.88 15.32 -6.34
CA THR A 633 -2.23 14.03 -6.57
C THR A 633 -2.03 13.29 -5.26
N THR A 634 -1.98 11.97 -5.28
CA THR A 634 -1.68 11.13 -4.11
C THR A 634 -0.37 11.54 -3.42
N GLY A 635 0.68 11.82 -4.20
CA GLY A 635 1.95 12.33 -3.69
C GLY A 635 1.90 13.75 -3.10
N ASN A 636 0.90 14.57 -3.48
CA ASN A 636 0.73 15.93 -2.96
C ASN A 636 -0.37 16.03 -1.88
N ALA A 637 -1.02 14.91 -1.55
CA ALA A 637 -2.14 14.91 -0.62
C ALA A 637 -1.73 15.25 0.83
N ARG A 638 -0.44 15.18 1.15
CA ARG A 638 0.13 15.56 2.45
C ARG A 638 0.78 16.95 2.44
N ALA A 639 0.41 17.81 1.48
CA ALA A 639 0.84 19.21 1.49
C ALA A 639 0.44 19.90 2.80
N ALA A 640 1.30 20.79 3.31
CA ALA A 640 1.12 21.43 4.62
C ALA A 640 -0.23 22.14 4.72
N GLU A 641 -0.67 22.77 3.62
CA GLU A 641 -1.94 23.47 3.54
C GLU A 641 -3.13 22.54 3.78
N LEU A 642 -3.09 21.30 3.27
CA LEU A 642 -4.15 20.32 3.52
C LEU A 642 -4.10 19.83 4.96
N LEU A 643 -2.91 19.47 5.46
CA LEU A 643 -2.72 18.96 6.82
C LEU A 643 -3.22 19.94 7.88
N GLU A 644 -2.98 21.23 7.67
CA GLU A 644 -3.36 22.27 8.62
C GLU A 644 -4.83 22.69 8.49
N ARG A 645 -5.37 22.77 7.26
CA ARG A 645 -6.62 23.51 6.99
C ARG A 645 -7.74 22.70 6.36
N PHE A 646 -7.50 21.56 5.74
CA PHE A 646 -8.58 20.84 5.05
C PHE A 646 -9.51 20.13 6.05
N GLY A 647 -10.82 20.42 5.97
CA GLY A 647 -11.80 19.91 6.93
C GLY A 647 -11.65 20.48 8.35
N ARG A 648 -11.04 21.68 8.45
CA ARG A 648 -10.89 22.48 9.68
C ARG A 648 -11.17 23.94 9.33
N ASP A 649 -11.61 24.74 10.29
CA ASP A 649 -11.68 26.18 10.09
C ASP A 649 -10.30 26.87 10.27
N MET A 650 -10.30 28.20 10.25
CA MET A 650 -9.08 29.00 10.39
C MET A 650 -8.47 28.97 11.79
N ASP A 651 -9.22 28.52 12.79
CA ASP A 651 -8.79 28.45 14.17
C ASP A 651 -8.52 26.99 14.62
N GLY A 652 -8.71 26.04 13.69
CA GLY A 652 -8.38 24.64 13.84
C GLY A 652 -9.54 23.77 14.33
N HIS A 653 -10.74 24.33 14.51
CA HIS A 653 -11.91 23.57 14.90
C HIS A 653 -12.41 22.68 13.77
N ASN A 654 -12.93 21.51 14.13
CA ASN A 654 -13.38 20.53 13.18
C ASN A 654 -14.76 20.90 12.61
N THR A 655 -14.78 21.43 11.39
CA THR A 655 -16.02 21.72 10.63
C THR A 655 -16.44 20.57 9.71
N CYS A 656 -15.69 19.47 9.72
CA CYS A 656 -15.88 18.35 8.81
C CYS A 656 -16.86 17.32 9.39
N LYS A 657 -18.03 17.19 8.74
CA LYS A 657 -19.00 16.12 8.98
C LYS A 657 -18.43 14.71 8.75
N GLY A 658 -17.43 14.60 7.88
CA GLY A 658 -16.79 13.37 7.43
C GLY A 658 -16.18 13.57 6.04
N MET A 659 -15.28 12.68 5.65
CA MET A 659 -14.50 12.77 4.42
C MET A 659 -14.65 11.50 3.58
N ILE A 660 -14.86 11.67 2.28
CA ILE A 660 -14.85 10.58 1.31
C ILE A 660 -13.61 10.73 0.44
N VAL A 661 -12.80 9.68 0.38
CA VAL A 661 -11.57 9.65 -0.40
C VAL A 661 -11.80 8.86 -1.68
N PHE A 662 -11.61 9.52 -2.82
CA PHE A 662 -11.62 8.87 -4.13
C PHE A 662 -10.20 8.81 -4.66
N VAL A 663 -9.76 7.63 -5.12
CA VAL A 663 -8.46 7.48 -5.78
C VAL A 663 -8.71 6.96 -7.20
N ASP A 664 -8.67 7.88 -8.15
CA ASP A 664 -8.71 7.55 -9.58
C ASP A 664 -7.36 6.94 -9.99
N GLU A 665 -7.40 5.98 -10.91
CA GLU A 665 -6.20 5.30 -11.41
C GLU A 665 -5.30 4.71 -10.29
N ALA A 666 -5.90 4.30 -9.17
CA ALA A 666 -5.21 3.79 -7.98
C ALA A 666 -4.27 2.61 -8.27
N CYS A 667 -4.52 1.86 -9.34
CA CYS A 667 -3.65 0.77 -9.78
C CYS A 667 -2.36 1.21 -10.47
N LYS A 668 -2.18 2.49 -10.82
CA LYS A 668 -0.88 3.01 -11.27
C LYS A 668 -0.01 3.43 -10.10
N ASP A 669 -0.61 3.56 -8.92
CA ASP A 669 0.09 4.07 -7.77
C ASP A 669 0.64 2.94 -6.92
N GLN A 670 1.69 3.28 -6.16
CA GLN A 670 2.23 2.39 -5.16
C GLN A 670 1.25 2.34 -4.00
N GLU A 671 1.10 1.16 -3.41
CA GLU A 671 0.17 0.97 -2.29
C GLU A 671 0.39 1.99 -1.16
N VAL A 672 1.65 2.32 -0.85
CA VAL A 672 1.99 3.32 0.17
C VAL A 672 1.46 4.72 -0.16
N ASN A 673 1.47 5.12 -1.43
CA ASN A 673 0.97 6.42 -1.87
C ASN A 673 -0.56 6.49 -1.83
N VAL A 674 -1.24 5.36 -2.04
CA VAL A 674 -2.70 5.25 -1.87
C VAL A 674 -3.09 5.35 -0.40
N TRP A 675 -2.33 4.68 0.48
CA TRP A 675 -2.59 4.72 1.92
C TRP A 675 -2.27 6.07 2.57
N ALA A 676 -1.18 6.73 2.17
CA ALA A 676 -0.71 7.99 2.75
C ALA A 676 -1.81 9.06 2.99
N PRO A 677 -2.73 9.32 2.03
CA PRO A 677 -3.87 10.21 2.25
C PRO A 677 -5.06 9.58 2.97
N ILE A 678 -5.25 8.26 2.90
CA ILE A 678 -6.37 7.57 3.56
C ILE A 678 -6.13 7.53 5.09
N VAL A 679 -4.92 7.20 5.52
CA VAL A 679 -4.54 7.08 6.94
C VAL A 679 -3.84 8.32 7.48
N CYS A 680 -4.01 9.46 6.81
CA CYS A 680 -3.39 10.70 7.24
C CYS A 680 -3.93 11.15 8.60
N GLU A 681 -3.03 11.34 9.56
CA GLU A 681 -3.30 11.75 10.94
C GLU A 681 -4.13 13.03 11.07
N ALA A 682 -4.14 13.88 10.05
CA ALA A 682 -4.92 15.12 10.07
C ALA A 682 -6.43 14.90 9.90
N TRP A 683 -6.86 13.78 9.29
CA TRP A 683 -8.26 13.51 8.97
C TRP A 683 -8.66 12.02 8.90
N ALA A 684 -7.80 11.07 9.24
CA ALA A 684 -8.08 9.63 9.14
C ALA A 684 -9.33 9.23 9.94
N ASP A 685 -9.52 9.81 11.12
CA ASP A 685 -10.71 9.66 11.97
C ASP A 685 -12.00 10.16 11.31
N LYS A 686 -11.87 11.04 10.31
CA LYS A 686 -12.97 11.63 9.55
C LYS A 686 -13.28 10.84 8.29
N VAL A 687 -12.45 9.90 7.86
CA VAL A 687 -12.68 9.12 6.62
C VAL A 687 -13.87 8.19 6.83
N LYS A 688 -14.94 8.42 6.07
CA LYS A 688 -16.21 7.66 6.11
C LYS A 688 -16.40 6.74 4.90
N GLY A 689 -15.46 6.77 3.96
CA GLY A 689 -15.48 5.87 2.80
C GLY A 689 -14.30 6.08 1.86
N VAL A 690 -13.88 4.99 1.22
CA VAL A 690 -12.81 4.99 0.22
C VAL A 690 -13.32 4.33 -1.06
N VAL A 691 -13.12 4.97 -2.20
CA VAL A 691 -13.43 4.41 -3.52
C VAL A 691 -12.15 4.33 -4.36
N LEU A 692 -11.76 3.11 -4.75
CA LEU A 692 -10.54 2.84 -5.52
C LEU A 692 -10.88 2.36 -6.94
N GLN A 693 -10.20 2.91 -7.96
CA GLN A 693 -10.46 2.57 -9.37
C GLN A 693 -9.24 2.00 -10.14
N LEU A 694 -9.52 1.12 -11.13
CA LEU A 694 -8.68 0.60 -12.26
C LEU A 694 -7.77 -0.64 -12.09
N LYS A 695 -7.22 -1.13 -13.23
CA LYS A 695 -6.28 -2.26 -13.48
C LYS A 695 -4.97 -1.69 -14.09
N PRO A 696 -3.77 -2.18 -13.72
CA PRO A 696 -2.48 -1.49 -13.93
C PRO A 696 -1.97 -1.43 -15.39
N THR A 697 -1.20 -0.36 -15.69
CA THR A 697 -0.05 -0.40 -16.61
C THR A 697 1.19 -0.31 -15.74
N ASN A 698 2.04 -1.33 -15.77
CA ASN A 698 3.30 -1.35 -15.04
C ASN A 698 4.29 -0.39 -15.74
N THR A 699 4.85 0.58 -15.03
CA THR A 699 5.83 1.54 -15.57
C THR A 699 7.24 1.37 -15.00
N ASN A 700 7.52 0.27 -14.27
CA ASN A 700 8.87 0.01 -13.76
C ASN A 700 9.79 -0.52 -14.86
N ALA A 701 11.01 0.00 -14.90
CA ALA A 701 12.05 -0.46 -15.82
C ALA A 701 12.36 -1.95 -15.55
N LYS A 702 12.03 -2.79 -16.53
CA LYS A 702 12.41 -4.20 -16.58
C LYS A 702 13.48 -4.36 -17.63
N THR A 703 14.46 -5.24 -17.38
CA THR A 703 15.44 -5.65 -18.40
C THR A 703 14.72 -6.25 -19.63
N GLU A 704 15.40 -6.38 -20.77
CA GLU A 704 14.83 -7.03 -21.97
C GLU A 704 14.27 -8.45 -21.71
N ALA A 705 14.75 -9.12 -20.66
CA ALA A 705 14.28 -10.42 -20.19
C ALA A 705 13.10 -10.37 -19.20
N GLY A 706 12.61 -9.18 -18.84
CA GLY A 706 11.55 -8.96 -17.86
C GLY A 706 12.00 -9.03 -16.40
N LYS A 707 13.31 -9.08 -16.13
CA LYS A 707 13.85 -9.13 -14.76
C LYS A 707 14.10 -7.72 -14.20
N PRO A 708 13.83 -7.48 -12.91
CA PRO A 708 14.16 -6.21 -12.26
C PRO A 708 15.65 -5.99 -12.16
N GLU A 709 16.12 -4.78 -12.47
CA GLU A 709 17.55 -4.50 -12.67
C GLU A 709 18.30 -4.21 -11.35
N PHE A 710 17.60 -3.72 -10.30
CA PHE A 710 18.26 -3.30 -9.04
C PHE A 710 17.48 -3.59 -7.75
N ASN A 711 16.27 -4.15 -7.81
CA ASN A 711 15.46 -4.42 -6.61
C ASN A 711 14.79 -5.82 -6.66
N PRO A 712 15.23 -6.79 -5.83
CA PRO A 712 14.62 -8.12 -5.75
C PRO A 712 13.18 -8.14 -5.19
N TYR A 713 12.69 -7.00 -4.69
CA TYR A 713 11.31 -6.79 -4.21
C TYR A 713 10.43 -5.97 -5.16
N SER A 714 10.94 -5.58 -6.34
CA SER A 714 10.18 -4.82 -7.35
C SER A 714 8.84 -5.43 -7.71
N ASP A 715 8.72 -6.75 -7.87
CA ASP A 715 7.45 -7.43 -8.14
C ASP A 715 6.42 -7.26 -6.99
N ARG A 716 6.88 -7.05 -5.75
CA ARG A 716 6.02 -6.71 -4.60
C ARG A 716 5.69 -5.22 -4.56
N TRP A 717 6.61 -4.36 -4.99
CA TRP A 717 6.40 -2.92 -5.10
C TRP A 717 5.45 -2.55 -6.26
N ASP A 718 5.35 -3.42 -7.27
CA ASP A 718 4.44 -3.35 -8.42
C ASP A 718 2.99 -3.71 -8.08
N LEU A 719 2.72 -4.31 -6.91
CA LEU A 719 1.38 -4.74 -6.53
C LEU A 719 0.62 -3.57 -5.89
N SER A 720 -0.27 -2.94 -6.66
CA SER A 720 -1.13 -1.88 -6.16
C SER A 720 -2.16 -2.38 -5.12
N LEU A 721 -2.62 -1.48 -4.26
CA LEU A 721 -3.62 -1.77 -3.23
C LEU A 721 -4.88 -2.46 -3.78
N PRO A 722 -5.55 -1.96 -4.85
CA PRO A 722 -6.75 -2.62 -5.36
C PRO A 722 -6.45 -4.04 -5.90
N THR A 723 -5.29 -4.23 -6.54
CA THR A 723 -4.88 -5.55 -7.04
C THR A 723 -4.63 -6.53 -5.90
N ARG A 724 -3.97 -6.08 -4.83
CA ARG A 724 -3.74 -6.90 -3.63
C ARG A 724 -5.05 -7.29 -2.96
N LEU A 725 -5.95 -6.33 -2.75
CA LEU A 725 -7.26 -6.55 -2.12
C LEU A 725 -8.07 -7.59 -2.90
N VAL A 726 -8.14 -7.44 -4.23
CA VAL A 726 -8.86 -8.39 -5.10
C VAL A 726 -8.23 -9.78 -5.04
N ARG A 727 -6.89 -9.89 -5.05
CA ARG A 727 -6.19 -11.18 -4.90
C ARG A 727 -6.44 -11.85 -3.55
N GLN A 728 -6.69 -11.06 -2.51
CA GLN A 728 -7.01 -11.53 -1.15
C GLN A 728 -8.51 -11.82 -0.96
N GLY A 729 -9.33 -11.73 -2.02
CA GLY A 729 -10.76 -12.01 -1.96
C GLY A 729 -11.62 -10.84 -1.48
N PHE A 730 -11.09 -9.61 -1.44
CA PHE A 730 -11.87 -8.44 -1.06
C PHE A 730 -13.01 -8.18 -2.07
N PRO A 731 -14.24 -7.85 -1.63
CA PRO A 731 -15.36 -7.56 -2.52
C PRO A 731 -15.07 -6.39 -3.47
N TYR A 732 -15.35 -6.60 -4.77
CA TYR A 732 -15.20 -5.56 -5.78
C TYR A 732 -16.31 -5.65 -6.82
N VAL A 733 -16.53 -4.54 -7.53
CA VAL A 733 -17.41 -4.49 -8.70
C VAL A 733 -16.55 -4.36 -9.95
N ALA A 734 -16.70 -5.30 -10.89
CA ALA A 734 -16.06 -5.24 -12.20
C ALA A 734 -17.03 -4.68 -13.23
N LEU A 735 -16.68 -3.56 -13.85
CA LEU A 735 -17.33 -3.02 -15.03
C LEU A 735 -16.70 -3.69 -16.26
N LYS A 736 -17.49 -4.37 -17.09
CA LYS A 736 -17.05 -5.08 -18.29
C LYS A 736 -17.70 -4.53 -19.56
N THR A 737 -18.59 -3.54 -19.45
CA THR A 737 -19.28 -2.95 -20.61
C THR A 737 -18.63 -1.62 -20.99
N GLN A 738 -17.96 -1.57 -22.15
CA GLN A 738 -17.31 -0.36 -22.68
C GLN A 738 -18.26 0.48 -23.53
N MET A 739 -18.21 1.79 -23.38
CA MET A 739 -19.06 2.79 -24.07
C MET A 739 -18.25 3.75 -24.95
N ARG A 740 -16.95 3.50 -25.16
CA ARG A 740 -16.00 4.45 -25.77
C ARG A 740 -15.69 4.12 -27.22
N MET A 741 -15.13 2.94 -27.43
CA MET A 741 -14.60 2.50 -28.72
C MET A 741 -15.75 2.03 -29.58
N HIS A 742 -15.69 2.33 -30.88
CA HIS A 742 -16.50 1.62 -31.85
C HIS A 742 -16.26 0.09 -31.73
N LYS A 743 -17.31 -0.72 -31.90
CA LYS A 743 -17.25 -2.18 -31.71
C LYS A 743 -16.11 -2.86 -32.46
N ASP A 744 -15.77 -2.38 -33.66
CA ASP A 744 -14.70 -2.94 -34.49
C ASP A 744 -13.31 -2.70 -33.88
N LEU A 745 -13.09 -1.51 -33.31
CA LEU A 745 -11.83 -1.18 -32.63
C LEU A 745 -11.71 -1.95 -31.31
N ALA A 746 -12.83 -2.06 -30.58
CA ALA A 746 -12.93 -2.77 -29.31
C ALA A 746 -12.71 -4.28 -29.47
N SER A 747 -13.08 -4.85 -30.61
CA SER A 747 -13.00 -6.29 -30.92
C SER A 747 -11.59 -6.84 -30.70
N PHE A 748 -10.57 -6.20 -31.29
CA PHE A 748 -9.17 -6.59 -31.10
C PHE A 748 -8.72 -6.42 -29.65
N VAL A 749 -9.09 -5.30 -29.02
CA VAL A 749 -8.71 -4.97 -27.64
C VAL A 749 -9.31 -5.99 -26.65
N SER A 750 -10.57 -6.35 -26.83
CA SER A 750 -11.29 -7.34 -26.02
C SER A 750 -10.62 -8.71 -26.09
N ARG A 751 -10.38 -9.24 -27.30
CA ARG A 751 -9.72 -10.55 -27.49
C ARG A 751 -8.28 -10.55 -26.97
N SER A 752 -7.55 -9.46 -27.17
CA SER A 752 -6.11 -9.40 -26.89
C SER A 752 -5.80 -9.19 -25.41
N PHE A 753 -6.56 -8.35 -24.70
CA PHE A 753 -6.20 -7.88 -23.35
C PHE A 753 -7.21 -8.28 -22.27
N TYR A 754 -8.39 -8.75 -22.67
CA TYR A 754 -9.53 -9.00 -21.79
C TYR A 754 -10.22 -10.34 -22.06
N GLU A 755 -9.54 -11.28 -22.73
CA GLU A 755 -10.03 -12.65 -22.99
C GLU A 755 -11.43 -12.68 -23.66
N GLY A 756 -11.77 -11.66 -24.43
CA GLY A 756 -13.08 -11.54 -25.08
C GLY A 756 -14.23 -11.16 -24.14
N THR A 757 -13.94 -10.83 -22.87
CA THR A 757 -14.97 -10.53 -21.85
C THR A 757 -15.44 -9.07 -21.83
N LEU A 758 -14.79 -8.19 -22.61
CA LEU A 758 -15.19 -6.78 -22.71
C LEU A 758 -16.37 -6.66 -23.69
N ALA A 759 -17.54 -6.33 -23.15
CA ALA A 759 -18.78 -6.14 -23.89
C ALA A 759 -18.92 -4.71 -24.40
N ASN A 760 -19.65 -4.53 -25.50
CA ASN A 760 -19.96 -3.23 -26.10
C ASN A 760 -21.34 -2.77 -25.59
N GLY A 761 -21.48 -1.51 -25.17
CA GLY A 761 -22.78 -0.97 -24.80
C GLY A 761 -23.23 0.19 -25.68
N ILE A 762 -24.14 1.00 -25.13
CA ILE A 762 -24.84 2.05 -25.88
C ILE A 762 -23.82 3.04 -26.48
N GLY A 763 -24.04 3.39 -27.75
CA GLY A 763 -23.20 4.35 -28.49
C GLY A 763 -21.93 3.77 -29.13
N THR A 764 -21.66 2.47 -28.99
CA THR A 764 -20.48 1.82 -29.57
C THR A 764 -20.66 1.31 -31.01
N ASP A 765 -21.88 1.35 -31.52
CA ASP A 765 -22.25 0.92 -32.88
C ASP A 765 -22.73 2.10 -33.75
N ILE A 766 -22.37 3.32 -33.37
CA ILE A 766 -22.69 4.54 -34.12
C ILE A 766 -21.80 4.61 -35.37
N THR A 767 -22.41 4.90 -36.51
CA THR A 767 -21.68 5.06 -37.78
C THR A 767 -20.74 6.26 -37.72
N LEU A 768 -19.65 6.23 -38.49
CA LEU A 768 -18.71 7.35 -38.57
C LEU A 768 -19.39 8.58 -39.17
N GLU A 769 -20.33 8.40 -40.10
CA GLU A 769 -21.10 9.51 -40.67
C GLU A 769 -22.05 10.14 -39.65
N GLU A 770 -22.73 9.36 -38.80
CA GLU A 770 -23.53 9.92 -37.69
C GLU A 770 -22.65 10.61 -36.64
N ARG A 771 -21.43 10.10 -36.41
CA ARG A 771 -20.52 10.60 -35.38
C ARG A 771 -19.78 11.86 -35.81
N GLU A 772 -19.27 11.90 -37.03
CA GLU A 772 -18.52 12.99 -37.64
C GLU A 772 -18.76 12.98 -39.17
N PRO A 773 -19.80 13.68 -39.64
CA PRO A 773 -20.22 13.66 -41.04
C PRO A 773 -19.08 14.03 -42.00
N GLY A 774 -18.89 13.26 -43.08
CA GLY A 774 -17.87 13.52 -44.10
C GLY A 774 -16.48 12.96 -43.79
N LEU A 775 -16.17 12.60 -42.54
CA LEU A 775 -14.85 12.10 -42.17
C LEU A 775 -14.51 10.78 -42.90
N GLN A 776 -15.47 9.89 -43.11
CA GLN A 776 -15.25 8.65 -43.87
C GLN A 776 -14.72 8.93 -45.28
N LYS A 777 -15.26 9.94 -45.96
CA LYS A 777 -14.85 10.33 -47.31
C LYS A 777 -13.42 10.85 -47.33
N VAL A 778 -13.08 11.72 -46.38
CA VAL A 778 -11.71 12.25 -46.23
C VAL A 778 -10.72 11.11 -46.04
N LEU A 779 -10.96 10.21 -45.09
CA LEU A 779 -10.06 9.11 -44.76
C LEU A 779 -9.87 8.11 -45.90
N THR A 780 -10.97 7.76 -46.57
CA THR A 780 -10.93 6.81 -47.69
C THR A 780 -10.27 7.41 -48.92
N ARG A 781 -10.44 8.73 -49.14
CA ARG A 781 -9.73 9.48 -50.17
C ARG A 781 -8.23 9.50 -49.92
N THR A 782 -7.82 9.81 -48.69
CA THR A 782 -6.40 9.80 -48.28
C THR A 782 -5.72 8.47 -48.60
N ILE A 783 -6.39 7.33 -48.38
CA ILE A 783 -5.83 6.01 -48.72
C ILE A 783 -5.85 5.78 -50.24
N ALA A 784 -6.95 6.10 -50.91
CA ALA A 784 -7.08 5.91 -52.35
C ALA A 784 -6.02 6.69 -53.15
N ASP A 785 -5.64 7.89 -52.69
CA ASP A 785 -4.60 8.71 -53.31
C ASP A 785 -3.20 8.07 -53.23
N GLN A 786 -2.99 7.07 -52.36
CA GLN A 786 -1.73 6.33 -52.24
C GLN A 786 -1.73 5.01 -53.04
N ILE A 787 -2.88 4.61 -53.59
CA ILE A 787 -2.98 3.40 -54.41
C ILE A 787 -2.50 3.72 -55.83
N THR A 788 -1.40 3.08 -56.24
CA THR A 788 -0.75 3.36 -57.54
C THR A 788 -1.58 2.91 -58.75
N ASP A 789 -2.39 1.85 -58.61
CA ASP A 789 -3.27 1.38 -59.67
C ASP A 789 -4.62 2.14 -59.67
N PRO A 790 -4.94 2.92 -60.71
CA PRO A 790 -6.16 3.73 -60.75
C PRO A 790 -7.46 2.90 -60.70
N ALA A 791 -7.45 1.67 -61.24
CA ALA A 791 -8.62 0.79 -61.21
C ALA A 791 -8.90 0.31 -59.77
N THR A 792 -7.86 -0.09 -59.04
CA THR A 792 -7.93 -0.47 -57.64
C THR A 792 -8.32 0.72 -56.75
N ALA A 793 -7.77 1.92 -57.00
CA ALA A 793 -8.13 3.14 -56.27
C ALA A 793 -9.63 3.49 -56.46
N LYS A 794 -10.14 3.39 -57.69
CA LYS A 794 -11.56 3.62 -57.98
C LYS A 794 -12.44 2.58 -57.28
N LYS A 795 -12.08 1.30 -57.37
CA LYS A 795 -12.80 0.21 -56.69
C LYS A 795 -12.81 0.38 -55.17
N TYR A 796 -11.71 0.90 -54.60
CA TYR A 796 -11.62 1.21 -53.16
C TYR A 796 -12.58 2.34 -52.76
N LEU A 797 -12.76 3.35 -53.62
CA LEU A 797 -13.71 4.45 -53.39
C LEU A 797 -15.17 4.00 -53.54
N GLU A 798 -15.46 3.03 -54.40
CA GLU A 798 -16.81 2.47 -54.64
C GLU A 798 -17.33 1.58 -53.48
N ASP A 799 -16.44 0.98 -52.68
CA ASP A 799 -16.83 0.25 -51.46
C ASP A 799 -17.36 1.25 -50.42
N GLU A 800 -18.61 1.17 -49.96
CA GLU A 800 -19.14 2.11 -48.96
C GLU A 800 -18.89 1.66 -47.50
N SER A 801 -18.16 0.56 -47.29
CA SER A 801 -17.87 0.03 -45.96
C SER A 801 -17.17 1.05 -45.07
N GLU A 802 -17.59 1.14 -43.81
CA GLU A 802 -16.92 1.97 -42.82
C GLU A 802 -15.61 1.34 -42.31
N ALA A 803 -15.47 0.02 -42.47
CA ALA A 803 -14.30 -0.71 -41.99
C ALA A 803 -13.01 -0.18 -42.63
N LYS A 804 -13.09 0.30 -43.89
CA LYS A 804 -11.98 0.93 -44.63
C LYS A 804 -11.71 2.39 -44.25
N ALA A 805 -12.35 2.95 -43.22
CA ALA A 805 -11.96 4.23 -42.65
C ALA A 805 -11.46 4.06 -41.21
N ARG A 806 -12.05 3.13 -40.46
CA ARG A 806 -11.88 3.03 -39.01
C ARG A 806 -10.51 2.56 -38.57
N GLN A 807 -9.89 1.59 -39.25
CA GLN A 807 -8.65 1.00 -38.75
C GLN A 807 -7.70 0.55 -39.84
N HIS A 808 -6.48 1.09 -39.81
CA HIS A 808 -5.45 0.82 -40.82
C HIS A 808 -4.04 0.80 -40.26
N TRP A 809 -3.17 0.09 -40.96
CA TRP A 809 -1.73 0.21 -40.82
C TRP A 809 -1.15 0.93 -42.05
N ILE A 810 -0.49 2.06 -41.81
CA ILE A 810 0.22 2.83 -42.81
C ILE A 810 1.66 2.33 -42.81
N GLU A 811 2.01 1.58 -43.85
CA GLU A 811 3.33 1.00 -44.05
C GLU A 811 4.21 1.95 -44.87
N LEU A 812 5.42 2.22 -44.38
CA LEU A 812 6.50 2.81 -45.16
C LEU A 812 7.55 1.76 -45.51
N SER A 813 8.16 1.88 -46.69
CA SER A 813 9.24 0.97 -47.11
C SER A 813 10.50 1.17 -46.26
N GLU A 814 11.41 0.19 -46.22
CA GLU A 814 12.67 0.35 -45.48
C GLU A 814 13.51 1.55 -45.97
N ASP A 815 13.45 1.82 -47.27
CA ASP A 815 14.14 2.92 -47.94
C ASP A 815 13.53 4.28 -47.57
N ASP A 816 12.20 4.38 -47.57
CA ASP A 816 11.48 5.61 -47.20
C ASP A 816 11.67 6.00 -45.73
N ILE A 817 11.85 4.99 -44.84
CA ILE A 817 12.05 5.23 -43.41
C ILE A 817 13.44 5.80 -43.11
N GLY A 818 14.45 5.39 -43.88
CA GLY A 818 15.85 5.74 -43.63
C GLY A 818 16.39 5.16 -42.31
N ASP A 819 17.47 5.78 -41.82
CA ASP A 819 18.14 5.40 -40.58
C ASP A 819 17.48 6.01 -39.33
N VAL A 820 17.79 5.45 -38.15
CA VAL A 820 17.26 5.95 -36.87
C VAL A 820 17.72 7.39 -36.63
N SER A 821 16.75 8.29 -36.42
CA SER A 821 17.02 9.58 -35.80
C SER A 821 17.10 9.37 -34.28
N SER A 822 18.31 9.41 -33.71
CA SER A 822 18.50 9.29 -32.26
C SER A 822 18.46 10.67 -31.61
N TYR A 823 17.39 10.95 -30.87
CA TYR A 823 17.35 12.10 -29.95
C TYR A 823 17.62 11.58 -28.53
N GLY A 824 18.91 11.51 -28.16
CA GLY A 824 19.33 10.92 -26.89
C GLY A 824 19.05 9.41 -26.80
N HIS A 825 18.43 8.96 -25.71
CA HIS A 825 18.03 7.55 -25.50
C HIS A 825 16.69 7.17 -26.16
N SER A 826 16.05 8.06 -26.92
CA SER A 826 14.75 7.82 -27.58
C SER A 826 14.90 7.54 -29.07
N VAL A 827 14.11 6.61 -29.60
CA VAL A 827 14.10 6.21 -31.02
C VAL A 827 12.89 6.84 -31.70
N CYS A 828 13.14 7.64 -32.74
CA CYS A 828 12.11 8.21 -33.61
C CYS A 828 12.54 8.06 -35.08
N TYR A 829 11.57 8.00 -35.98
CA TYR A 829 11.81 8.05 -37.42
C TYR A 829 11.10 9.30 -37.97
N GLU A 830 11.86 10.27 -38.47
CA GLU A 830 11.30 11.52 -39.03
C GLU A 830 10.32 11.23 -40.18
N ALA A 831 10.59 10.19 -40.97
CA ALA A 831 9.72 9.72 -42.04
C ALA A 831 8.28 9.44 -41.60
N PHE A 832 8.07 8.97 -40.37
CA PHE A 832 6.72 8.72 -39.83
C PHE A 832 5.98 10.04 -39.59
N ALA A 833 6.71 11.09 -39.21
CA ALA A 833 6.15 12.42 -39.09
C ALA A 833 5.82 13.04 -40.44
N ASP A 834 6.72 12.87 -41.39
CA ASP A 834 6.61 13.42 -42.74
C ASP A 834 5.42 12.83 -43.48
N VAL A 835 5.29 11.50 -43.53
CA VAL A 835 4.16 10.85 -44.21
C VAL A 835 2.80 11.31 -43.66
N PHE A 836 2.71 11.54 -42.35
CA PHE A 836 1.48 12.08 -41.78
C PHE A 836 1.24 13.51 -42.19
N PHE A 837 2.22 14.40 -42.03
CA PHE A 837 2.02 15.81 -42.32
C PHE A 837 1.84 16.12 -43.80
N ASP A 838 2.40 15.28 -44.67
CA ASP A 838 2.35 15.47 -46.12
C ASP A 838 1.12 14.78 -46.75
N SER A 839 0.73 13.59 -46.27
CA SER A 839 -0.34 12.79 -46.90
C SER A 839 -1.65 12.72 -46.11
N ILE A 840 -1.62 12.84 -44.77
CA ILE A 840 -2.80 12.62 -43.92
C ILE A 840 -3.34 13.94 -43.34
N PHE A 841 -2.45 14.78 -42.83
CA PHE A 841 -2.76 16.05 -42.19
C PHE A 841 -3.56 17.01 -43.08
N PRO A 842 -3.27 17.19 -44.39
CA PRO A 842 -4.00 18.17 -45.20
C PRO A 842 -5.51 17.90 -45.23
N GLY A 843 -5.91 16.65 -45.46
CA GLY A 843 -7.34 16.29 -45.46
C GLY A 843 -7.99 16.41 -44.09
N LEU A 844 -7.26 16.10 -43.01
CA LEU A 844 -7.77 16.28 -41.65
C LEU A 844 -7.89 17.76 -41.26
N HIS A 845 -6.94 18.60 -41.66
CA HIS A 845 -6.95 20.04 -41.40
C HIS A 845 -8.07 20.73 -42.18
N GLU A 846 -8.28 20.35 -43.44
CA GLU A 846 -9.43 20.83 -44.22
C GLU A 846 -10.77 20.45 -43.56
N HIS A 847 -10.87 19.24 -42.97
CA HIS A 847 -12.08 18.76 -42.32
C HIS A 847 -12.34 19.39 -40.94
N PHE A 848 -11.33 19.39 -40.05
CA PHE A 848 -11.49 19.80 -38.65
C PHE A 848 -11.13 21.25 -38.37
N GLY A 849 -10.30 21.89 -39.21
CA GLY A 849 -9.80 23.25 -39.02
C GLY A 849 -9.22 23.48 -37.61
N ASP A 850 -9.76 24.47 -36.91
CA ASP A 850 -9.37 24.86 -35.56
C ASP A 850 -9.79 23.88 -34.45
N LYS A 851 -10.51 22.81 -34.79
CA LYS A 851 -10.92 21.75 -33.84
C LYS A 851 -10.04 20.51 -33.93
N LEU A 852 -8.98 20.54 -34.72
CA LEU A 852 -8.16 19.35 -34.99
C LEU A 852 -7.47 18.83 -33.73
N GLU A 853 -6.97 19.71 -32.86
CA GLU A 853 -6.34 19.31 -31.59
C GLU A 853 -7.27 18.48 -30.69
N ALA A 854 -8.56 18.83 -30.66
CA ALA A 854 -9.56 18.15 -29.84
C ALA A 854 -9.97 16.79 -30.40
N ASN A 855 -9.80 16.57 -31.71
CA ASN A 855 -10.31 15.40 -32.43
C ASN A 855 -9.22 14.40 -32.84
N VAL A 856 -7.98 14.85 -33.03
CA VAL A 856 -6.87 14.03 -33.52
C VAL A 856 -5.72 14.01 -32.50
N MET A 857 -5.41 12.81 -31.99
CA MET A 857 -4.31 12.59 -31.07
C MET A 857 -3.19 11.75 -31.70
N LYS A 858 -1.94 12.11 -31.39
CA LYS A 858 -0.74 11.57 -32.03
C LYS A 858 0.44 11.44 -31.08
N HIS A 859 1.47 10.69 -31.48
CA HIS A 859 2.65 10.41 -30.68
C HIS A 859 3.95 10.98 -31.29
N TYR A 860 4.69 11.75 -30.49
CA TYR A 860 6.11 12.16 -30.68
C TYR A 860 6.56 12.92 -31.95
N TRP A 861 5.84 13.90 -32.51
CA TRP A 861 6.30 14.70 -33.69
C TRP A 861 6.39 16.22 -33.46
N ASN A 862 6.80 16.66 -32.25
CA ASN A 862 6.75 18.07 -31.86
C ASN A 862 7.56 19.01 -32.77
N MET A 863 8.75 18.60 -33.21
CA MET A 863 9.60 19.45 -34.05
C MET A 863 8.99 19.66 -35.44
N LYS A 864 8.60 18.57 -36.12
CA LYS A 864 7.92 18.67 -37.42
C LYS A 864 6.61 19.45 -37.32
N ALA A 865 5.84 19.24 -36.26
CA ALA A 865 4.62 20.03 -36.02
C ALA A 865 4.92 21.53 -35.88
N SER A 866 5.98 21.89 -35.16
CA SER A 866 6.41 23.28 -34.98
C SER A 866 6.90 23.90 -36.30
N GLU A 867 7.57 23.09 -37.13
CA GLU A 867 8.01 23.48 -38.46
C GLU A 867 6.82 23.76 -39.39
N VAL A 868 5.86 22.84 -39.46
CA VAL A 868 4.62 22.99 -40.25
C VAL A 868 3.81 24.18 -39.76
N ALA A 869 3.65 24.35 -38.45
CA ALA A 869 2.97 25.49 -37.85
C ALA A 869 3.59 26.82 -38.29
N ARG A 870 4.93 26.91 -38.29
CA ARG A 870 5.66 28.11 -38.71
C ARG A 870 5.56 28.35 -40.22
N LYS A 871 5.72 27.31 -41.04
CA LYS A 871 5.66 27.40 -42.51
C LYS A 871 4.26 27.80 -42.98
N SER A 872 3.22 27.23 -42.37
CA SER A 872 1.83 27.41 -42.77
C SER A 872 1.05 28.42 -41.92
N ARG A 873 1.70 29.06 -40.93
CA ARG A 873 1.11 30.06 -40.01
C ARG A 873 -0.15 29.56 -39.28
N LEU A 874 -0.10 28.32 -38.78
CA LEU A 874 -1.23 27.68 -38.10
C LEU A 874 -1.24 27.98 -36.60
N ALA A 875 -2.43 28.09 -36.02
CA ALA A 875 -2.61 28.11 -34.57
C ALA A 875 -2.42 26.72 -33.95
N THR A 876 -2.17 26.65 -32.64
CA THR A 876 -2.01 25.37 -31.92
C THR A 876 -3.22 24.45 -32.06
N THR A 877 -4.43 25.02 -32.05
CA THR A 877 -5.69 24.27 -32.12
C THR A 877 -5.94 23.62 -33.49
N GLU A 878 -5.27 24.12 -34.53
CA GLU A 878 -5.27 23.57 -35.89
C GLU A 878 -4.27 22.42 -36.07
N LEU A 879 -3.45 22.13 -35.07
CA LEU A 879 -2.48 21.03 -35.07
C LEU A 879 -3.01 19.86 -34.25
N PRO A 880 -2.60 18.62 -34.56
CA PRO A 880 -3.00 17.46 -33.77
C PRO A 880 -2.39 17.54 -32.39
N LYS A 881 -3.10 17.01 -31.40
CA LYS A 881 -2.58 16.90 -30.05
C LYS A 881 -1.48 15.85 -30.00
N ILE A 882 -0.25 16.28 -29.72
CA ILE A 882 0.93 15.39 -29.66
C ILE A 882 1.24 15.04 -28.20
N ILE A 883 1.18 13.75 -27.87
CA ILE A 883 1.37 13.23 -26.52
C ILE A 883 2.05 11.85 -26.53
N THR A 884 2.73 11.46 -25.46
CA THR A 884 3.28 10.10 -25.34
C THR A 884 2.19 9.09 -24.94
N ILE A 885 2.42 7.79 -25.17
CA ILE A 885 1.46 6.73 -24.85
C ILE A 885 1.09 6.79 -23.35
N ASP A 886 2.08 6.92 -22.49
CA ASP A 886 1.88 6.97 -21.03
C ASP A 886 1.05 8.20 -20.63
N ALA A 887 1.31 9.36 -21.23
CA ALA A 887 0.57 10.60 -20.96
C ALA A 887 -0.84 10.63 -21.60
N SER A 888 -1.10 9.80 -22.61
CA SER A 888 -2.43 9.59 -23.20
C SER A 888 -3.38 8.79 -22.29
N GLN A 889 -2.85 8.19 -21.21
CA GLN A 889 -3.69 7.35 -20.36
C GLN A 889 -4.76 8.18 -19.63
N GLY A 890 -6.03 7.79 -19.80
CA GLY A 890 -7.19 8.52 -19.29
C GLY A 890 -7.78 9.51 -20.30
N GLN A 891 -7.07 9.81 -21.39
CA GLN A 891 -7.57 10.65 -22.48
C GLN A 891 -8.22 9.81 -23.58
N GLU A 892 -8.96 10.48 -24.45
CA GLU A 892 -9.61 9.91 -25.62
C GLU A 892 -9.70 10.94 -26.74
N SER A 893 -9.81 10.46 -27.97
CA SER A 893 -9.89 11.28 -29.18
C SER A 893 -10.81 10.62 -30.19
N LEU A 894 -11.43 11.39 -31.08
CA LEU A 894 -12.19 10.83 -32.20
C LEU A 894 -11.31 9.91 -33.04
N MET A 895 -10.15 10.43 -33.44
CA MET A 895 -9.13 9.75 -34.22
C MET A 895 -7.79 9.69 -33.48
N THR A 896 -7.12 8.54 -33.53
CA THR A 896 -5.75 8.39 -33.02
C THR A 896 -4.81 7.91 -34.10
N ILE A 897 -3.69 8.61 -34.25
CA ILE A 897 -2.54 8.21 -35.04
C ILE A 897 -1.46 7.71 -34.09
N ILE A 898 -1.10 6.44 -34.23
CA ILE A 898 -0.13 5.80 -33.35
C ILE A 898 1.20 5.68 -34.08
N ASP A 899 2.21 6.36 -33.55
CA ASP A 899 3.61 6.10 -33.86
C ASP A 899 4.20 5.23 -32.75
N GLY A 900 4.57 3.99 -33.08
CA GLY A 900 5.28 3.10 -32.17
C GLY A 900 6.80 3.09 -32.38
N SER A 901 7.32 3.88 -33.31
CA SER A 901 8.68 3.77 -33.84
C SER A 901 9.02 2.33 -34.29
N ILE A 902 8.03 1.63 -34.86
CA ILE A 902 8.14 0.20 -35.21
C ILE A 902 8.64 0.06 -36.65
N LYS A 903 9.94 -0.20 -36.84
CA LYS A 903 10.49 -0.57 -38.15
C LYS A 903 10.45 -2.09 -38.41
N TYR A 904 10.75 -2.89 -37.39
CA TYR A 904 10.89 -4.36 -37.49
C TYR A 904 10.10 -5.11 -36.41
N ARG A 905 9.73 -6.37 -36.71
CA ARG A 905 8.92 -7.23 -35.82
C ARG A 905 9.58 -7.57 -34.50
N ASP A 906 10.91 -7.71 -34.51
CA ASP A 906 11.71 -8.08 -33.35
C ASP A 906 12.17 -6.88 -32.52
N ARG A 907 11.89 -5.64 -32.96
CA ARG A 907 12.46 -4.41 -32.38
C ARG A 907 11.38 -3.41 -31.96
N LEU A 908 10.60 -3.81 -30.97
CA LEU A 908 9.50 -3.00 -30.40
C LEU A 908 9.91 -2.13 -29.20
N GLY A 909 11.10 -2.31 -28.63
CA GLY A 909 11.51 -1.59 -27.42
C GLY A 909 10.51 -1.78 -26.27
N PHE A 910 10.05 -0.70 -25.65
CA PHE A 910 9.05 -0.75 -24.57
C PHE A 910 7.64 -1.14 -25.07
N MET A 911 7.39 -1.18 -26.39
CA MET A 911 6.12 -1.62 -26.98
C MET A 911 5.94 -3.16 -26.95
N VAL A 912 6.84 -3.88 -26.28
CA VAL A 912 6.62 -5.28 -25.86
C VAL A 912 5.69 -5.35 -24.64
N GLU A 913 5.54 -4.25 -23.89
CA GLU A 913 4.70 -4.24 -22.69
C GLU A 913 3.20 -4.21 -23.04
N GLU A 914 2.48 -5.20 -22.53
CA GLU A 914 1.04 -5.37 -22.73
C GLU A 914 0.23 -4.14 -22.33
N GLY A 915 0.55 -3.55 -21.16
CA GLY A 915 -0.19 -2.42 -20.63
C GLY A 915 -0.09 -1.17 -21.54
N ARG A 916 1.10 -0.88 -22.08
CA ARG A 916 1.29 0.24 -23.02
C ARG A 916 0.59 -0.01 -24.34
N CYS A 917 0.63 -1.25 -24.85
CA CYS A 917 -0.11 -1.64 -26.06
C CYS A 917 -1.61 -1.42 -25.87
N ASN A 918 -2.16 -1.89 -24.75
CA ASN A 918 -3.57 -1.73 -24.44
C ASN A 918 -3.95 -0.25 -24.33
N VAL A 919 -3.14 0.57 -23.65
CA VAL A 919 -3.37 2.02 -23.55
C VAL A 919 -3.43 2.63 -24.94
N ALA A 920 -2.39 2.45 -25.77
CA ALA A 920 -2.30 3.03 -27.11
C ALA A 920 -3.49 2.63 -27.98
N LEU A 921 -3.86 1.34 -27.98
CA LEU A 921 -4.92 0.81 -28.83
C LEU A 921 -6.34 1.17 -28.35
N SER A 922 -6.53 1.63 -27.12
CA SER A 922 -7.86 1.91 -26.54
C SER A 922 -8.18 3.40 -26.36
N ARG A 923 -7.44 4.28 -27.05
CA ARG A 923 -7.66 5.75 -27.01
C ARG A 923 -8.64 6.27 -28.05
N ALA A 924 -8.69 5.63 -29.22
CA ALA A 924 -9.60 6.00 -30.29
C ALA A 924 -11.04 5.69 -29.91
N THR A 925 -11.93 6.62 -30.23
CA THR A 925 -13.36 6.39 -30.10
C THR A 925 -14.01 6.01 -31.43
N GLY A 926 -13.54 6.57 -32.55
CA GLY A 926 -14.04 6.29 -33.90
C GLY A 926 -13.01 5.68 -34.86
N VAL A 927 -11.77 6.21 -34.89
CA VAL A 927 -10.75 5.86 -35.89
C VAL A 927 -9.37 5.64 -35.26
N ARG A 928 -8.67 4.56 -35.65
CA ARG A 928 -7.32 4.20 -35.18
C ARG A 928 -6.41 3.82 -36.35
N TRP A 929 -5.45 4.67 -36.67
CA TRP A 929 -4.40 4.34 -37.65
C TRP A 929 -3.04 4.21 -36.95
N VAL A 930 -2.22 3.28 -37.43
CA VAL A 930 -0.85 3.06 -36.95
C VAL A 930 0.11 3.35 -38.10
N ILE A 931 1.17 4.10 -37.85
CA ILE A 931 2.25 4.31 -38.82
C ILE A 931 3.45 3.46 -38.39
N GLY A 932 4.00 2.70 -39.32
CA GLY A 932 5.16 1.86 -39.06
C GLY A 932 5.83 1.36 -40.34
N GLY A 933 6.89 0.59 -40.17
CA GLY A 933 7.57 -0.10 -41.26
C GLY A 933 6.91 -1.42 -41.65
N PRO A 934 7.55 -2.19 -42.53
CA PRO A 934 7.00 -3.41 -43.13
C PRO A 934 6.95 -4.61 -42.18
N ILE A 935 7.32 -4.43 -40.91
CA ILE A 935 7.36 -5.46 -39.86
C ILE A 935 8.04 -6.77 -40.35
N SER A 936 9.05 -6.63 -41.20
CA SER A 936 9.83 -7.78 -41.70
C SER A 936 10.64 -8.40 -40.56
N SER A 937 10.79 -9.73 -40.56
CA SER A 937 11.78 -10.38 -39.68
C SER A 937 13.16 -10.23 -40.30
N ARG A 938 14.10 -9.61 -39.59
CA ARG A 938 15.51 -9.62 -40.03
C ARG A 938 15.97 -11.06 -40.19
N SER A 939 16.51 -11.41 -41.36
CA SER A 939 17.06 -12.74 -41.63
C SER A 939 18.09 -13.12 -40.55
N GLY A 940 17.90 -14.27 -39.89
CA GLY A 940 18.90 -14.87 -38.99
C GLY A 940 18.79 -14.59 -37.49
N ARG A 941 17.71 -13.96 -36.97
CA ARG A 941 17.47 -13.83 -35.52
C ARG A 941 16.27 -14.64 -35.04
N ASN A 942 16.42 -15.31 -33.90
CA ASN A 942 15.33 -16.05 -33.24
C ASN A 942 14.13 -15.13 -32.96
N GLN A 943 12.92 -15.59 -33.27
CA GLN A 943 11.68 -14.89 -32.94
C GLN A 943 11.51 -14.81 -31.41
N GLY A 944 11.97 -13.70 -30.82
CA GLY A 944 11.84 -13.43 -29.39
C GLY A 944 10.43 -12.97 -28.98
N ARG A 945 10.28 -12.60 -27.69
CA ARG A 945 9.02 -12.14 -27.09
C ARG A 945 8.36 -10.97 -27.85
N ALA A 946 9.17 -10.08 -28.43
CA ALA A 946 8.70 -8.94 -29.24
C ALA A 946 7.88 -9.36 -30.47
N ALA A 947 8.27 -10.44 -31.15
CA ALA A 947 7.57 -10.91 -32.35
C ALA A 947 6.15 -11.44 -32.06
N ARG A 948 5.85 -11.76 -30.79
CA ARG A 948 4.52 -12.22 -30.33
C ARG A 948 3.74 -11.13 -29.58
N SER A 949 4.23 -9.89 -29.59
CA SER A 949 3.54 -8.73 -28.99
C SER A 949 2.26 -8.37 -29.77
N TYR A 950 1.53 -7.39 -29.26
CA TYR A 950 0.19 -7.04 -29.74
C TYR A 950 0.17 -6.20 -31.02
N PHE A 951 1.17 -5.33 -31.25
CA PHE A 951 1.26 -4.57 -32.51
C PHE A 951 1.54 -5.48 -33.73
N PRO A 952 2.49 -6.44 -33.69
CA PRO A 952 2.62 -7.44 -34.75
C PRO A 952 1.34 -8.25 -35.00
N LYS A 953 0.63 -8.68 -33.95
CA LYS A 953 -0.66 -9.37 -34.11
C LYS A 953 -1.73 -8.49 -34.77
N LEU A 954 -1.74 -7.20 -34.44
CA LEU A 954 -2.64 -6.23 -35.05
C LEU A 954 -2.32 -6.06 -36.54
N TYR A 955 -1.03 -5.97 -36.88
CA TYR A 955 -0.58 -5.92 -38.28
C TYR A 955 -1.03 -7.16 -39.04
N ASP A 956 -0.76 -8.37 -38.53
CA ASP A 956 -1.18 -9.62 -39.20
C ASP A 956 -2.71 -9.67 -39.41
N GLU A 957 -3.51 -9.21 -38.42
CA GLU A 957 -4.98 -9.15 -38.55
C GLU A 957 -5.43 -8.13 -39.60
N LEU A 958 -4.76 -6.98 -39.70
CA LEU A 958 -5.06 -5.95 -40.69
C LEU A 958 -4.60 -6.35 -42.09
N GLU A 959 -3.45 -7.00 -42.22
CA GLU A 959 -2.91 -7.50 -43.49
C GLU A 959 -3.86 -8.54 -44.09
N ALA A 960 -4.32 -9.51 -43.28
CA ALA A 960 -5.31 -10.50 -43.69
C ALA A 960 -6.65 -9.88 -44.14
N LYS A 961 -6.96 -8.65 -43.70
CA LYS A 961 -8.14 -7.89 -44.07
C LYS A 961 -7.91 -6.90 -45.23
N GLY A 962 -6.69 -6.81 -45.76
CA GLY A 962 -6.33 -5.82 -46.79
C GLY A 962 -6.32 -4.37 -46.28
N MET A 963 -6.09 -4.17 -44.98
CA MET A 963 -6.07 -2.86 -44.28
C MET A 963 -4.64 -2.41 -43.94
N VAL A 964 -3.66 -2.93 -44.68
CA VAL A 964 -2.28 -2.44 -44.68
C VAL A 964 -2.06 -1.73 -46.00
N HIS A 965 -1.69 -0.45 -45.93
CA HIS A 965 -1.53 0.40 -47.10
C HIS A 965 -0.12 0.98 -47.12
N ARG A 966 0.59 0.78 -48.24
CA ARG A 966 1.92 1.33 -48.43
C ARG A 966 1.82 2.79 -48.86
N PHE A 967 2.48 3.68 -48.13
CA PHE A 967 2.61 5.10 -48.47
C PHE A 967 4.04 5.33 -48.96
N ALA A 968 4.21 6.28 -49.88
CA ALA A 968 5.52 6.70 -50.37
C ALA A 968 5.88 8.06 -49.79
N MET A 969 7.16 8.30 -49.52
CA MET A 969 7.64 9.66 -49.26
C MET A 969 7.57 10.43 -50.57
N GLN A 970 6.86 11.56 -50.60
CA GLN A 970 6.97 12.47 -51.74
C GLN A 970 8.40 13.01 -51.73
N GLY A 971 9.21 12.60 -52.69
CA GLY A 971 10.60 13.00 -52.79
C GLY A 971 10.72 14.51 -52.72
N GLY A 972 11.25 15.01 -51.61
CA GLY A 972 11.83 16.34 -51.60
C GLY A 972 12.96 16.32 -52.62
N GLU A 973 12.89 17.20 -53.61
CA GLU A 973 14.06 17.50 -54.43
C GLU A 973 15.23 17.75 -53.48
N SER A 974 16.23 16.87 -53.54
CA SER A 974 17.49 17.04 -52.87
C SER A 974 18.14 18.32 -53.42
N GLY A 975 17.95 19.42 -52.70
CA GLY A 975 18.53 20.74 -52.96
C GLY A 975 19.51 21.14 -51.87
#